data_AF-A0AAE7DJ79-F1
#
_entry.id   AF-A0AAE7DJ79-F1
#
_cell.length_a   1.000
_cell.length_b   1.000
_cell.length_c   1.000
_cell.angle_alpha   90.00
_cell.angle_beta   90.00
_cell.angle_gamma   90.00
#
_symmetry.space_group_name_H-M   'P 1'
#
loop_
_entity.id
_entity.type
_entity.pdbx_description
1 polymer ?
#
loop_
_entity_poly.entity_id
_entity_poly.type
_entity_poly.pdbx_seq_one_letter_code
_entity_poly.pdbx_strand_id
1 'polypeptide(L)'
;MIFFQGKRIFSAIFDMDGTMFDTERLRFKTLKQASNEIFGKPLSEETLIGSLGLSAKKAEALAKAHNGEDFPYAEIRQRADELELAYVRNEGVPIKAGLLEVLERLRKYGLTMAVATSSRRAIAEEYLINANVLKYFDITVCGDEVTQGKPHPEIFLRAASALNCEPGHCFMVEDSENGLLSAIRAEGQPILIEDIKPPAPEVKAGALKAYSNMQEFLGDLTECMPDLGTPELTETFPQALNQFRVGIHGFGAMGGGYLTQIFSHWDGYTRPCEIIGATRSRMLRETVDAFGRFSVRYGATSFDQTIENLRMIDMDDAEAVIDMYDVAEIVGLSLPEPAIRKQADVIAKGLIRRYERRRRELTILIVLNKVGGAAFVRRHVEAQLLLLVSPETCEQILDKTHFAETVVSRIVSKISNEALLRQLRIKSKIFQNSLSDEPSAPQALTTAKAPEYERLIGRFRPFAQSSNALSQLHLILFNSEPDMPLYVERGSNLLERLRQVKTVEDITQTQVIKNLLWNGPHAIIAWYASLLGYSWLGQGMGDPRVSALAERLIRQEVGPALVAENPQMSEAVAGFAKTFLERCNTSFKDPCARVGRDPLRKLQRNERILRSIDLARKHGIDSSGLEFGTALALHYALRSTDAKDQESQLMRTLYDESGSVEAMLTYTGSYNGKPYPGLDPIKDASLVEGIGGHFQRLVKPDSAHWGWPVRN
;
A
#
# COMPACT_ATOMS: atom_id res chain seq x y z
N MET A 1 19.87 0.77 -19.71
CA MET A 1 21.06 -0.07 -19.43
C MET A 1 21.19 -0.23 -17.94
N ILE A 2 21.20 -1.45 -17.42
CA ILE A 2 21.51 -1.74 -16.00
C ILE A 2 22.92 -2.32 -15.84
N PHE A 3 23.45 -2.24 -14.61
CA PHE A 3 24.62 -2.99 -14.19
C PHE A 3 24.18 -4.13 -13.28
N PHE A 4 24.46 -5.37 -13.68
CA PHE A 4 24.03 -6.56 -12.96
C PHE A 4 25.19 -7.55 -12.88
N GLN A 5 25.59 -7.94 -11.66
CA GLN A 5 26.72 -8.86 -11.43
C GLN A 5 28.01 -8.44 -12.19
N GLY A 6 28.29 -7.13 -12.24
CA GLY A 6 29.45 -6.57 -12.96
C GLY A 6 29.32 -6.52 -14.49
N LYS A 7 28.15 -6.87 -15.05
CA LYS A 7 27.86 -6.83 -16.49
C LYS A 7 26.97 -5.65 -16.85
N ARG A 8 27.19 -5.08 -18.03
CA ARG A 8 26.31 -4.06 -18.62
C ARG A 8 25.22 -4.76 -19.43
N ILE A 9 23.97 -4.50 -19.10
CA ILE A 9 22.84 -5.13 -19.77
C ILE A 9 22.02 -4.07 -20.48
N PHE A 10 21.80 -4.25 -21.79
CA PHE A 10 20.99 -3.36 -22.64
C PHE A 10 19.68 -4.00 -23.07
N SER A 11 19.61 -5.33 -23.11
CA SER A 11 18.46 -6.06 -23.61
C SER A 11 18.13 -7.26 -22.75
N ALA A 12 16.87 -7.72 -22.79
CA ALA A 12 16.45 -8.97 -22.18
C ALA A 12 15.66 -9.82 -23.17
N ILE A 13 16.11 -11.05 -23.38
CA ILE A 13 15.51 -12.03 -24.28
C ILE A 13 14.92 -13.13 -23.40
N PHE A 14 13.61 -13.33 -23.48
CA PHE A 14 12.90 -14.31 -22.66
C PHE A 14 12.52 -15.52 -23.49
N ASP A 15 12.75 -16.72 -22.96
CA ASP A 15 11.93 -17.85 -23.37
C ASP A 15 10.49 -17.68 -22.89
N MET A 16 9.55 -18.38 -23.54
CA MET A 16 8.13 -18.29 -23.26
C MET A 16 7.62 -19.45 -22.37
N ASP A 17 7.89 -20.70 -22.75
CA ASP A 17 7.21 -21.88 -22.24
C ASP A 17 8.02 -22.46 -21.08
N GLY A 18 7.49 -22.43 -19.86
CA GLY A 18 8.27 -22.78 -18.67
C GLY A 18 9.04 -21.60 -18.08
N THR A 19 9.21 -20.50 -18.83
CA THR A 19 9.85 -19.27 -18.31
C THR A 19 8.86 -18.14 -18.03
N MET A 20 8.07 -17.72 -19.02
CA MET A 20 7.08 -16.65 -18.85
C MET A 20 5.71 -17.20 -18.45
N PHE A 21 5.35 -18.35 -19.01
CA PHE A 21 4.06 -18.99 -18.81
C PHE A 21 4.24 -20.37 -18.17
N ASP A 22 3.30 -20.76 -17.31
CA ASP A 22 3.25 -22.09 -16.70
C ASP A 22 2.55 -23.10 -17.64
N THR A 23 2.93 -23.06 -18.92
CA THR A 23 2.36 -23.87 -20.00
C THR A 23 2.76 -25.33 -19.88
N GLU A 24 3.92 -25.66 -19.33
CA GLU A 24 4.35 -27.05 -19.12
C GLU A 24 3.47 -27.81 -18.10
N ARG A 25 3.05 -27.16 -17.01
CA ARG A 25 2.09 -27.77 -16.06
C ARG A 25 0.70 -27.91 -16.68
N LEU A 26 0.27 -26.92 -17.47
CA LEU A 26 -0.97 -27.01 -18.23
C LEU A 26 -0.92 -28.17 -19.23
N ARG A 27 0.21 -28.33 -19.93
CA ARG A 27 0.48 -29.40 -20.89
C ARG A 27 0.43 -30.78 -20.23
N PHE A 28 1.02 -30.92 -19.04
CA PHE A 28 0.95 -32.16 -18.27
C PHE A 28 -0.50 -32.50 -17.90
N LYS A 29 -1.27 -31.49 -17.48
CA LYS A 29 -2.69 -31.67 -17.15
C LYS A 29 -3.50 -32.11 -18.37
N THR A 30 -3.33 -31.46 -19.52
CA THR A 30 -4.08 -31.78 -20.74
C THR A 30 -3.67 -33.12 -21.34
N LEU A 31 -2.39 -33.50 -21.30
CA LEU A 31 -1.92 -34.83 -21.71
C LEU A 31 -2.43 -35.94 -20.80
N LYS A 32 -2.43 -35.74 -19.47
CA LYS A 32 -3.03 -36.70 -18.52
C LYS A 32 -4.52 -36.89 -18.80
N GLN A 33 -5.24 -35.79 -19.03
CA GLN A 33 -6.67 -35.81 -19.34
C GLN A 33 -6.93 -36.52 -20.69
N ALA A 34 -6.26 -36.13 -21.76
CA ALA A 34 -6.43 -36.71 -23.09
C ALA A 34 -6.07 -38.21 -23.12
N SER A 35 -5.00 -38.61 -22.44
CA SER A 35 -4.64 -40.02 -22.29
C SER A 35 -5.72 -40.80 -21.54
N ASN A 36 -6.30 -40.23 -20.49
CA ASN A 36 -7.40 -40.86 -19.78
C ASN A 36 -8.67 -40.97 -20.65
N GLU A 37 -8.97 -39.96 -21.46
CA GLU A 37 -10.12 -39.95 -22.38
C GLU A 37 -9.98 -40.99 -23.50
N ILE A 38 -8.79 -41.13 -24.09
CA ILE A 38 -8.57 -41.97 -25.29
C ILE A 38 -8.08 -43.38 -24.94
N PHE A 39 -7.16 -43.50 -23.98
CA PHE A 39 -6.51 -44.76 -23.61
C PHE A 39 -7.05 -45.35 -22.29
N GLY A 40 -7.92 -44.62 -21.58
CA GLY A 40 -8.53 -45.07 -20.33
C GLY A 40 -7.62 -45.01 -19.10
N LYS A 41 -6.38 -44.49 -19.26
CA LYS A 41 -5.43 -44.25 -18.17
C LYS A 41 -4.64 -42.97 -18.41
N PRO A 42 -4.32 -42.17 -17.37
CA PRO A 42 -3.46 -41.02 -17.52
C PRO A 42 -2.01 -41.43 -17.80
N LEU A 43 -1.29 -40.61 -18.58
CA LEU A 43 0.16 -40.76 -18.75
C LEU A 43 0.90 -40.66 -17.41
N SER A 44 1.91 -41.51 -17.22
CA SER A 44 2.75 -41.48 -16.01
C SER A 44 3.58 -40.20 -15.93
N GLU A 45 3.87 -39.75 -14.71
CA GLU A 45 4.73 -38.58 -14.49
C GLU A 45 6.14 -38.77 -15.04
N GLU A 46 6.68 -39.98 -14.95
CA GLU A 46 7.97 -40.34 -15.55
C GLU A 46 7.98 -40.10 -17.06
N THR A 47 6.91 -40.50 -17.77
CA THR A 47 6.79 -40.26 -19.22
C THR A 47 6.68 -38.78 -19.54
N LEU A 48 5.92 -38.02 -18.74
CA LEU A 48 5.73 -36.58 -18.94
C LEU A 48 7.04 -35.80 -18.69
N ILE A 49 7.69 -36.04 -17.55
CA ILE A 49 8.98 -35.42 -17.20
C ILE A 49 10.07 -35.82 -18.20
N GLY A 50 10.10 -37.09 -18.62
CA GLY A 50 11.04 -37.57 -19.63
C GLY A 50 10.80 -36.96 -21.02
N SER A 51 9.57 -36.51 -21.31
CA SER A 51 9.21 -35.86 -22.58
C SER A 51 9.54 -34.38 -22.64
N LEU A 52 9.86 -33.73 -21.51
CA LEU A 52 10.21 -32.30 -21.47
C LEU A 52 11.41 -32.00 -22.36
N GLY A 53 11.28 -31.00 -23.23
CA GLY A 53 12.33 -30.59 -24.17
C GLY A 53 12.62 -31.56 -25.31
N LEU A 54 11.84 -32.64 -25.46
CA LEU A 54 11.94 -33.56 -26.60
C LEU A 54 11.15 -33.07 -27.81
N SER A 55 11.60 -33.43 -29.01
CA SER A 55 10.77 -33.27 -30.22
C SER A 55 9.56 -34.19 -30.15
N ALA A 56 8.47 -33.83 -30.86
CA ALA A 56 7.24 -34.62 -30.88
C ALA A 56 7.47 -36.10 -31.21
N LYS A 57 8.36 -36.38 -32.16
CA LYS A 57 8.73 -37.75 -32.56
C LYS A 57 9.46 -38.52 -31.45
N LYS A 58 10.33 -37.86 -30.68
CA LYS A 58 11.05 -38.48 -29.56
C LYS A 58 10.12 -38.71 -28.36
N ALA A 59 9.24 -37.75 -28.08
CA ALA A 59 8.22 -37.90 -27.04
C ALA A 59 7.24 -39.06 -27.36
N GLU A 60 6.85 -39.21 -28.63
CA GLU A 60 6.06 -40.35 -29.08
C GLU A 60 6.78 -41.69 -28.87
N ALA A 61 8.05 -41.77 -29.26
CA ALA A 61 8.85 -42.97 -29.06
C ALA A 61 9.00 -43.33 -27.58
N LEU A 62 9.21 -42.34 -26.71
CA LEU A 62 9.26 -42.55 -25.26
C LEU A 62 7.92 -43.04 -24.70
N ALA A 63 6.81 -42.43 -25.14
CA ALA A 63 5.48 -42.82 -24.69
C ALA A 63 5.13 -44.25 -25.13
N LYS A 64 5.48 -44.65 -26.35
CA LYS A 64 5.35 -46.03 -26.83
C LYS A 64 6.25 -47.00 -26.08
N ALA A 65 7.49 -46.63 -25.79
CA ALA A 65 8.40 -47.46 -25.00
C ALA A 65 7.85 -47.76 -23.59
N HIS A 66 7.14 -46.82 -22.96
CA HIS A 66 6.54 -47.03 -21.64
C HIS A 66 5.15 -47.69 -21.64
N ASN A 67 4.36 -47.52 -22.71
CA ASN A 67 2.94 -47.92 -22.72
C ASN A 67 2.58 -48.96 -23.80
N GLY A 68 3.54 -49.38 -24.63
CA GLY A 68 3.37 -50.31 -25.75
C GLY A 68 3.38 -49.63 -27.12
N GLU A 69 3.73 -50.38 -28.17
CA GLU A 69 3.84 -49.86 -29.55
C GLU A 69 2.50 -49.32 -30.11
N ASP A 70 1.38 -49.93 -29.69
CA ASP A 70 0.02 -49.52 -30.09
C ASP A 70 -0.50 -48.29 -29.33
N PHE A 71 0.34 -47.64 -28.50
CA PHE A 71 -0.08 -46.49 -27.71
C PHE A 71 -0.44 -45.29 -28.63
N PRO A 72 -1.67 -44.77 -28.56
CA PRO A 72 -2.19 -43.77 -29.50
C PRO A 72 -1.72 -42.34 -29.16
N TYR A 73 -0.40 -42.14 -29.00
CA TYR A 73 0.15 -40.86 -28.55
C TYR A 73 -0.17 -39.69 -29.48
N ALA A 74 -0.24 -39.93 -30.80
CA ALA A 74 -0.58 -38.88 -31.76
C ALA A 74 -1.99 -38.32 -31.54
N GLU A 75 -2.98 -39.20 -31.32
CA GLU A 75 -4.37 -38.82 -31.01
C GLU A 75 -4.46 -38.14 -29.64
N ILE A 76 -3.77 -38.68 -28.63
CA ILE A 76 -3.69 -38.08 -27.29
C ILE A 76 -3.10 -36.67 -27.36
N ARG A 77 -2.03 -36.49 -28.13
CA ARG A 77 -1.37 -35.20 -28.30
C ARG A 77 -2.31 -34.20 -28.99
N GLN A 78 -2.98 -34.60 -30.06
CA GLN A 78 -3.95 -33.75 -30.75
C GLN A 78 -5.08 -33.32 -29.80
N ARG A 79 -5.62 -34.27 -29.02
CA ARG A 79 -6.65 -33.96 -28.03
C ARG A 79 -6.15 -33.06 -26.91
N ALA A 80 -4.90 -33.24 -26.46
CA ALA A 80 -4.27 -32.36 -25.48
C ALA A 80 -4.07 -30.94 -26.02
N ASP A 81 -3.69 -30.79 -27.30
CA ASP A 81 -3.59 -29.48 -27.98
C ASP A 81 -4.95 -28.75 -27.99
N GLU A 82 -6.05 -29.47 -28.27
CA GLU A 82 -7.42 -28.91 -28.22
C GLU A 82 -7.82 -28.46 -26.82
N LEU A 83 -7.54 -29.29 -25.80
CA LEU A 83 -7.85 -28.98 -24.40
C LEU A 83 -7.05 -27.78 -23.89
N GLU A 84 -5.78 -27.67 -24.29
CA GLU A 84 -4.91 -26.56 -23.93
C GLU A 84 -5.38 -25.25 -24.56
N LEU A 85 -5.70 -25.28 -25.85
CA LEU A 85 -6.23 -24.12 -26.55
C LEU A 85 -7.59 -23.69 -25.98
N ALA A 86 -8.46 -24.65 -25.63
CA ALA A 86 -9.73 -24.38 -24.97
C ALA A 86 -9.52 -23.77 -23.58
N TYR A 87 -8.54 -24.26 -22.80
CA TYR A 87 -8.20 -23.67 -21.51
C TYR A 87 -7.71 -22.23 -21.68
N VAL A 88 -6.77 -21.96 -22.58
CA VAL A 88 -6.24 -20.61 -22.81
C VAL A 88 -7.34 -19.64 -23.25
N ARG A 89 -8.28 -20.08 -24.10
CA ARG A 89 -9.39 -19.25 -24.56
C ARG A 89 -10.45 -18.96 -23.49
N ASN A 90 -10.64 -19.87 -22.55
CA ASN A 90 -11.67 -19.74 -21.52
C ASN A 90 -11.14 -19.15 -20.20
N GLU A 91 -9.92 -19.53 -19.80
CA GLU A 91 -9.31 -19.23 -18.49
C GLU A 91 -8.10 -18.27 -18.60
N GLY A 92 -7.63 -17.99 -19.82
CA GLY A 92 -6.44 -17.18 -20.06
C GLY A 92 -5.13 -17.96 -20.01
N VAL A 93 -4.03 -17.28 -20.29
CA VAL A 93 -2.68 -17.86 -20.26
C VAL A 93 -2.16 -17.87 -18.81
N PRO A 94 -1.63 -18.99 -18.30
CA PRO A 94 -1.12 -19.05 -16.93
C PRO A 94 0.21 -18.30 -16.81
N ILE A 95 0.17 -17.02 -16.43
CA ILE A 95 1.36 -16.17 -16.27
C ILE A 95 2.17 -16.59 -15.05
N LYS A 96 3.48 -16.78 -15.21
CA LYS A 96 4.38 -17.01 -14.06
C LYS A 96 4.39 -15.78 -13.17
N ALA A 97 4.15 -16.03 -11.89
CA ALA A 97 4.12 -15.03 -10.85
C ALA A 97 5.41 -14.18 -10.91
N GLY A 98 5.33 -12.84 -10.88
CA GLY A 98 6.49 -11.94 -10.91
C GLY A 98 6.93 -11.48 -12.31
N LEU A 99 6.39 -12.08 -13.39
CA LEU A 99 6.76 -11.71 -14.76
C LEU A 99 6.43 -10.25 -15.08
N LEU A 100 5.21 -9.81 -14.77
CA LEU A 100 4.75 -8.45 -15.11
C LEU A 100 5.63 -7.39 -14.44
N GLU A 101 5.98 -7.62 -13.17
CA GLU A 101 6.86 -6.77 -12.39
C GLU A 101 8.28 -6.68 -12.96
N VAL A 102 8.79 -7.78 -13.52
CA VAL A 102 10.09 -7.82 -14.22
C VAL A 102 10.00 -7.05 -15.54
N LEU A 103 9.02 -7.36 -16.40
CA LEU A 103 8.86 -6.72 -17.71
C LEU A 103 8.70 -5.20 -17.59
N GLU A 104 7.86 -4.75 -16.65
CA GLU A 104 7.60 -3.33 -16.41
C GLU A 104 8.86 -2.60 -15.94
N ARG A 105 9.63 -3.20 -15.02
CA ARG A 105 10.91 -2.63 -14.54
C ARG A 105 11.94 -2.50 -15.66
N LEU A 106 12.16 -3.57 -16.43
CA LEU A 106 13.12 -3.57 -17.53
C LEU A 106 12.72 -2.54 -18.60
N ARG A 107 11.42 -2.46 -18.95
CA ARG A 107 10.89 -1.48 -19.91
C ARG A 107 11.06 -0.05 -19.42
N LYS A 108 10.67 0.26 -18.18
CA LYS A 108 10.77 1.60 -17.60
C LYS A 108 12.23 2.07 -17.47
N TYR A 109 13.17 1.14 -17.39
CA TYR A 109 14.61 1.41 -17.40
C TYR A 109 15.26 1.40 -18.80
N GLY A 110 14.43 1.37 -19.84
CA GLY A 110 14.83 1.53 -21.23
C GLY A 110 15.58 0.34 -21.82
N LEU A 111 15.41 -0.87 -21.28
CA LEU A 111 15.95 -2.08 -21.93
C LEU A 111 15.04 -2.47 -23.09
N THR A 112 15.66 -2.89 -24.20
CA THR A 112 14.94 -3.55 -25.29
C THR A 112 14.65 -5.01 -24.94
N MET A 113 13.51 -5.55 -25.38
CA MET A 113 13.09 -6.89 -24.98
C MET A 113 12.66 -7.72 -26.18
N ALA A 114 12.99 -9.02 -26.13
CA ALA A 114 12.54 -9.98 -27.12
C ALA A 114 12.00 -11.25 -26.48
N VAL A 115 11.18 -11.97 -27.24
CA VAL A 115 10.84 -13.37 -26.97
C VAL A 115 11.62 -14.27 -27.93
N ALA A 116 12.20 -15.35 -27.41
CA ALA A 116 12.90 -16.37 -28.17
C ALA A 116 12.37 -17.77 -27.76
N THR A 117 11.37 -18.27 -28.48
CA THR A 117 10.66 -19.52 -28.14
C THR A 117 10.77 -20.58 -29.23
N SER A 118 10.77 -21.87 -28.83
CA SER A 118 10.67 -22.99 -29.79
C SER A 118 9.25 -23.18 -30.36
N SER A 119 8.26 -22.48 -29.81
CA SER A 119 6.88 -22.47 -30.29
C SER A 119 6.75 -21.76 -31.64
N ARG A 120 5.74 -22.16 -32.43
CA ARG A 120 5.43 -21.50 -33.72
C ARG A 120 4.89 -20.09 -33.50
N ARG A 121 5.16 -19.16 -34.42
CA ARG A 121 4.75 -17.75 -34.28
C ARG A 121 3.28 -17.55 -33.96
N ALA A 122 2.38 -18.26 -34.65
CA ALA A 122 0.94 -18.12 -34.44
C ALA A 122 0.52 -18.41 -32.97
N ILE A 123 1.13 -19.42 -32.34
CA ILE A 123 0.84 -19.81 -30.95
C ILE A 123 1.48 -18.81 -29.98
N ALA A 124 2.74 -18.45 -30.22
CA ALA A 124 3.46 -17.50 -29.39
C ALA A 124 2.76 -16.14 -29.34
N GLU A 125 2.34 -15.60 -30.48
CA GLU A 125 1.61 -14.33 -30.53
C GLU A 125 0.24 -14.42 -29.86
N GLU A 126 -0.52 -15.52 -30.06
CA GLU A 126 -1.81 -15.73 -29.37
C GLU A 126 -1.61 -15.70 -27.84
N TYR A 127 -0.56 -16.33 -27.32
CA TYR A 127 -0.30 -16.35 -25.87
C TYR A 127 0.14 -14.98 -25.36
N LEU A 128 1.06 -14.31 -26.05
CA LEU A 128 1.54 -12.98 -25.65
C LEU A 128 0.42 -11.92 -25.69
N ILE A 129 -0.50 -12.00 -26.65
CA ILE A 129 -1.68 -11.12 -26.75
C ILE A 129 -2.67 -11.41 -25.64
N ASN A 130 -3.05 -12.68 -25.43
CA ASN A 130 -4.02 -13.07 -24.40
C ASN A 130 -3.50 -12.80 -22.98
N ALA A 131 -2.19 -12.88 -22.76
CA ALA A 131 -1.54 -12.47 -21.52
C ALA A 131 -1.35 -10.95 -21.39
N ASN A 132 -1.65 -10.16 -22.42
CA ASN A 132 -1.44 -8.71 -22.48
C ASN A 132 0.01 -8.27 -22.20
N VAL A 133 0.98 -9.09 -22.64
CA VAL A 133 2.42 -8.83 -22.46
C VAL A 133 3.16 -8.54 -23.77
N LEU A 134 2.55 -8.79 -24.94
CA LEU A 134 3.18 -8.51 -26.24
C LEU A 134 3.71 -7.06 -26.33
N LYS A 135 2.99 -6.10 -25.74
CA LYS A 135 3.36 -4.68 -25.67
C LYS A 135 4.74 -4.38 -25.07
N TYR A 136 5.32 -5.32 -24.31
CA TYR A 136 6.65 -5.15 -23.73
C TYR A 136 7.77 -5.52 -24.71
N PHE A 137 7.52 -6.36 -25.70
CA PHE A 137 8.55 -6.93 -26.55
C PHE A 137 8.68 -6.17 -27.87
N ASP A 138 9.91 -5.82 -28.22
CA ASP A 138 10.25 -5.16 -29.48
C ASP A 138 10.37 -6.19 -30.62
N ILE A 139 10.79 -7.42 -30.30
CA ILE A 139 11.01 -8.51 -31.24
C ILE A 139 10.46 -9.82 -30.69
N THR A 140 9.90 -10.66 -31.56
CA THR A 140 9.57 -12.06 -31.27
C THR A 140 10.27 -12.93 -32.31
N VAL A 141 11.07 -13.90 -31.86
CA VAL A 141 11.70 -14.93 -32.70
C VAL A 141 11.13 -16.29 -32.31
N CYS A 142 10.59 -16.99 -33.29
CA CYS A 142 9.82 -18.22 -33.08
C CYS A 142 10.52 -19.44 -33.68
N GLY A 143 10.11 -20.65 -33.26
CA GLY A 143 10.76 -21.89 -33.65
C GLY A 143 10.65 -22.22 -35.13
N ASP A 144 9.60 -21.74 -35.80
CA ASP A 144 9.38 -21.87 -37.24
C ASP A 144 10.21 -20.89 -38.08
N GLU A 145 10.99 -20.02 -37.43
CA GLU A 145 11.85 -19.04 -38.09
C GLU A 145 13.32 -19.44 -38.06
N VAL A 146 13.70 -20.47 -37.29
CA VAL A 146 15.10 -20.92 -37.13
C VAL A 146 15.34 -22.28 -37.76
N THR A 147 16.55 -22.50 -38.27
CA THR A 147 16.94 -23.77 -38.89
C THR A 147 17.36 -24.83 -37.85
N GLN A 148 17.96 -24.38 -36.75
CA GLN A 148 18.39 -25.23 -35.64
C GLN A 148 17.79 -24.73 -34.32
N GLY A 149 16.89 -25.54 -33.75
CA GLY A 149 16.29 -25.26 -32.45
C GLY A 149 17.30 -25.41 -31.29
N LYS A 150 16.87 -25.01 -30.09
CA LYS A 150 17.63 -25.22 -28.84
C LYS A 150 18.03 -26.70 -28.73
N PRO A 151 19.30 -27.04 -28.41
CA PRO A 151 20.31 -26.19 -27.75
C PRO A 151 21.25 -25.42 -28.68
N HIS A 152 20.97 -25.31 -29.99
CA HIS A 152 21.75 -24.45 -30.88
C HIS A 152 21.49 -22.96 -30.56
N PRO A 153 22.49 -22.05 -30.63
CA PRO A 153 22.33 -20.65 -30.23
C PRO A 153 21.57 -19.76 -31.23
N GLU A 154 21.23 -20.28 -32.42
CA GLU A 154 20.63 -19.50 -33.53
C GLU A 154 19.46 -18.61 -33.09
N ILE A 155 18.56 -19.13 -32.26
CA ILE A 155 17.37 -18.37 -31.83
C ILE A 155 17.71 -17.14 -30.99
N PHE A 156 18.65 -17.27 -30.04
CA PHE A 156 19.10 -16.17 -29.20
C PHE A 156 19.97 -15.18 -29.96
N LEU A 157 20.87 -15.68 -30.84
CA LEU A 157 21.69 -14.81 -31.70
C LEU A 157 20.84 -13.99 -32.66
N ARG A 158 19.80 -14.60 -33.23
CA ARG A 158 18.85 -13.90 -34.10
C ARG A 158 18.04 -12.85 -33.32
N ALA A 159 17.57 -13.17 -32.12
CA ALA A 159 16.87 -12.21 -31.27
C ALA A 159 17.79 -11.03 -30.88
N ALA A 160 19.02 -11.30 -30.45
CA ALA A 160 20.00 -10.27 -30.10
C ALA A 160 20.34 -9.36 -31.30
N SER A 161 20.58 -9.95 -32.47
CA SER A 161 20.83 -9.22 -33.71
C SER A 161 19.63 -8.35 -34.12
N ALA A 162 18.40 -8.86 -34.02
CA ALA A 162 17.19 -8.10 -34.32
C ALA A 162 16.94 -6.95 -33.33
N LEU A 163 17.38 -7.08 -32.08
CA LEU A 163 17.40 -6.00 -31.09
C LEU A 163 18.58 -5.03 -31.28
N ASN A 164 19.46 -5.28 -32.25
CA ASN A 164 20.71 -4.56 -32.46
C ASN A 164 21.58 -4.51 -31.18
N CYS A 165 21.70 -5.65 -30.49
CA CYS A 165 22.43 -5.78 -29.24
C CYS A 165 23.43 -6.95 -29.32
N GLU A 166 24.63 -6.73 -28.82
CA GLU A 166 25.64 -7.77 -28.65
C GLU A 166 25.17 -8.81 -27.62
N PRO A 167 25.27 -10.13 -27.89
CA PRO A 167 24.78 -11.17 -26.99
C PRO A 167 25.29 -11.03 -25.56
N GLY A 168 26.56 -10.65 -25.38
CA GLY A 168 27.18 -10.44 -24.06
C GLY A 168 26.54 -9.35 -23.19
N HIS A 169 25.64 -8.53 -23.76
CA HIS A 169 24.86 -7.54 -23.03
C HIS A 169 23.36 -7.83 -22.99
N CYS A 170 22.94 -9.03 -23.39
CA CYS A 170 21.57 -9.50 -23.34
C CYS A 170 21.40 -10.44 -22.16
N PHE A 171 20.44 -10.17 -21.28
CA PHE A 171 19.87 -11.25 -20.50
C PHE A 171 19.24 -12.27 -21.44
N MET A 172 19.43 -13.55 -21.15
CA MET A 172 18.75 -14.67 -21.80
C MET A 172 18.07 -15.48 -20.70
N VAL A 173 16.81 -15.17 -20.45
CA VAL A 173 16.03 -15.72 -19.34
C VAL A 173 15.38 -17.03 -19.79
N GLU A 174 15.64 -18.11 -19.06
CA GLU A 174 15.25 -19.46 -19.46
C GLU A 174 15.06 -20.40 -18.28
N ASP A 175 14.28 -21.47 -18.46
CA ASP A 175 14.05 -22.55 -17.47
C ASP A 175 14.68 -23.90 -17.84
N SER A 176 14.78 -24.22 -19.14
CA SER A 176 15.22 -25.54 -19.60
C SER A 176 16.73 -25.69 -19.80
N GLU A 177 17.24 -26.92 -19.68
CA GLU A 177 18.64 -27.25 -19.97
C GLU A 177 19.04 -26.91 -21.42
N ASN A 178 18.17 -27.23 -22.38
CA ASN A 178 18.45 -26.98 -23.79
C ASN A 178 18.53 -25.50 -24.09
N GLY A 179 17.62 -24.69 -23.53
CA GLY A 179 17.70 -23.25 -23.72
C GLY A 179 18.87 -22.63 -22.96
N LEU A 180 19.22 -23.12 -21.77
CA LEU A 180 20.38 -22.63 -21.04
C LEU A 180 21.68 -22.89 -21.81
N LEU A 181 21.84 -24.08 -22.40
CA LEU A 181 22.95 -24.39 -23.31
C LEU A 181 22.95 -23.48 -24.55
N SER A 182 21.78 -23.19 -25.12
CA SER A 182 21.64 -22.28 -26.26
C SER A 182 22.09 -20.85 -25.89
N ALA A 183 21.69 -20.35 -24.72
CA ALA A 183 22.08 -19.04 -24.21
C ALA A 183 23.59 -18.93 -23.92
N ILE A 184 24.17 -19.97 -23.31
CA ILE A 184 25.62 -20.04 -23.05
C ILE A 184 26.40 -20.03 -24.38
N ARG A 185 25.98 -20.84 -25.36
CA ARG A 185 26.63 -20.92 -26.68
C ARG A 185 26.46 -19.65 -27.52
N ALA A 186 25.43 -18.85 -27.22
CA ALA A 186 25.24 -17.54 -27.82
C ALA A 186 26.15 -16.47 -27.19
N GLU A 187 26.94 -16.81 -26.16
CA GLU A 187 27.74 -15.87 -25.36
C GLU A 187 26.88 -14.79 -24.69
N GLY A 188 25.65 -15.17 -24.33
CA GLY A 188 24.70 -14.32 -23.62
C GLY A 188 25.03 -14.10 -22.14
N GLN A 189 24.11 -13.45 -21.42
CA GLN A 189 24.06 -13.46 -19.96
C GLN A 189 22.87 -14.33 -19.49
N PRO A 190 23.05 -15.65 -19.33
CA PRO A 190 21.93 -16.55 -19.07
C PRO A 190 21.40 -16.39 -17.65
N ILE A 191 20.09 -16.22 -17.50
CA ILE A 191 19.39 -16.21 -16.22
C ILE A 191 18.51 -17.46 -16.18
N LEU A 192 18.79 -18.37 -15.26
CA LEU A 192 17.99 -19.58 -15.08
C LEU A 192 16.85 -19.31 -14.10
N ILE A 193 15.60 -19.53 -14.53
CA ILE A 193 14.42 -19.60 -13.67
C ILE A 193 14.03 -21.07 -13.57
N GLU A 194 14.28 -21.72 -12.43
CA GLU A 194 14.02 -23.15 -12.29
C GLU A 194 12.53 -23.48 -12.47
N ASP A 195 12.27 -24.58 -13.17
CA ASP A 195 10.93 -25.13 -13.32
C ASP A 195 10.89 -26.65 -13.04
N ILE A 196 10.00 -27.40 -13.70
CA ILE A 196 9.70 -28.81 -13.40
C ILE A 196 10.95 -29.70 -13.39
N LYS A 197 11.85 -29.51 -14.35
CA LYS A 197 13.08 -30.31 -14.51
C LYS A 197 14.31 -29.40 -14.42
N PRO A 198 15.11 -29.48 -13.33
CA PRO A 198 16.31 -28.67 -13.23
C PRO A 198 17.36 -29.13 -14.25
N PRO A 199 18.16 -28.20 -14.83
CA PRO A 199 19.32 -28.56 -15.65
C PRO A 199 20.38 -29.35 -14.87
N ALA A 200 21.19 -30.13 -15.57
CA ALA A 200 22.37 -30.78 -14.99
C ALA A 200 23.28 -29.74 -14.29
N PRO A 201 23.93 -30.09 -13.14
CA PRO A 201 24.73 -29.16 -12.36
C PRO A 201 25.79 -28.41 -13.17
N GLU A 202 26.42 -29.08 -14.13
CA GLU A 202 27.45 -28.52 -14.99
C GLU A 202 26.89 -27.47 -15.95
N VAL A 203 25.65 -27.66 -16.43
CA VAL A 203 24.96 -26.69 -17.29
C VAL A 203 24.47 -25.52 -16.44
N LYS A 204 23.89 -25.79 -15.27
CA LYS A 204 23.45 -24.76 -14.32
C LYS A 204 24.59 -23.83 -13.90
N ALA A 205 25.81 -24.36 -13.73
CA ALA A 205 27.00 -23.57 -13.42
C ALA A 205 27.40 -22.56 -14.52
N GLY A 206 26.90 -22.72 -15.75
CA GLY A 206 27.11 -21.77 -16.84
C GLY A 206 26.13 -20.59 -16.86
N ALA A 207 25.09 -20.59 -16.02
CA ALA A 207 24.21 -19.43 -15.87
C ALA A 207 24.94 -18.28 -15.16
N LEU A 208 24.64 -17.03 -15.54
CA LEU A 208 25.09 -15.86 -14.79
C LEU A 208 24.51 -15.88 -13.37
N LYS A 209 23.23 -16.25 -13.26
CA LYS A 209 22.57 -16.55 -11.98
C LYS A 209 21.39 -17.50 -12.20
N ALA A 210 21.08 -18.29 -11.19
CA ALA A 210 19.93 -19.19 -11.16
C ALA A 210 19.03 -18.84 -9.98
N TYR A 211 17.72 -18.90 -10.21
CA TYR A 211 16.67 -18.56 -9.25
C TYR A 211 15.63 -19.65 -9.21
N SER A 212 15.04 -19.88 -8.04
CA SER A 212 13.97 -20.88 -7.94
C SER A 212 12.62 -20.36 -8.46
N ASN A 213 12.50 -19.05 -8.70
CA ASN A 213 11.31 -18.40 -9.26
C ASN A 213 11.64 -16.98 -9.76
N MET A 214 10.71 -16.39 -10.52
CA MET A 214 10.84 -15.04 -11.08
C MET A 214 10.86 -13.94 -10.00
N GLN A 215 10.28 -14.15 -8.82
CA GLN A 215 10.30 -13.14 -7.74
C GLN A 215 11.70 -12.92 -7.17
N GLU A 216 12.52 -13.96 -7.09
CA GLU A 216 13.90 -13.83 -6.64
C GLU A 216 14.73 -13.05 -7.67
N PHE A 217 14.53 -13.31 -8.97
CA PHE A 217 15.14 -12.51 -10.03
C PHE A 217 14.72 -11.04 -9.94
N LEU A 218 13.43 -10.78 -9.69
CA LEU A 218 12.91 -9.44 -9.46
C LEU A 218 13.58 -8.74 -8.26
N GLY A 219 13.91 -9.48 -7.21
CA GLY A 219 14.61 -8.98 -6.02
C GLY A 219 15.95 -8.37 -6.39
N ASP A 220 16.82 -9.15 -7.04
CA ASP A 220 18.13 -8.66 -7.47
C ASP A 220 18.05 -7.54 -8.52
N LEU A 221 17.08 -7.63 -9.46
CA LEU A 221 16.85 -6.55 -10.43
C LEU A 221 16.54 -5.24 -9.73
N THR A 222 15.80 -5.27 -8.63
CA THR A 222 15.42 -4.09 -7.87
C THR A 222 16.64 -3.43 -7.22
N GLU A 223 17.62 -4.20 -6.76
CA GLU A 223 18.89 -3.66 -6.22
C GLU A 223 19.72 -2.92 -7.27
N CYS A 224 19.55 -3.28 -8.54
CA CYS A 224 20.27 -2.70 -9.67
C CYS A 224 19.55 -1.50 -10.30
N MET A 225 18.40 -1.10 -9.75
CA MET A 225 17.54 -0.03 -10.28
C MET A 225 17.36 1.08 -9.23
N PRO A 226 17.21 2.35 -9.65
CA PRO A 226 17.05 3.45 -8.71
C PRO A 226 15.72 3.38 -7.96
N ASP A 227 15.77 3.69 -6.68
CA ASP A 227 14.59 4.00 -5.88
C ASP A 227 13.92 5.26 -6.44
N LEU A 228 12.62 5.14 -6.77
CA LEU A 228 11.81 6.25 -7.28
C LEU A 228 11.40 7.24 -6.18
N GLY A 229 11.75 6.96 -4.92
CA GLY A 229 11.43 7.77 -3.76
C GLY A 229 9.93 7.92 -3.52
N THR A 230 9.54 8.85 -2.65
CA THR A 230 8.12 9.17 -2.42
C THR A 230 7.51 9.82 -3.66
N PRO A 231 6.32 9.39 -4.12
CA PRO A 231 5.68 9.96 -5.29
C PRO A 231 5.36 11.43 -5.09
N GLU A 232 5.30 12.19 -6.18
CA GLU A 232 4.66 13.50 -6.14
C GLU A 232 3.14 13.32 -6.16
N LEU A 233 2.40 14.26 -5.56
CA LEU A 233 0.94 14.18 -5.52
C LEU A 233 0.30 14.12 -6.93
N THR A 234 0.90 14.82 -7.88
CA THR A 234 0.48 14.89 -9.29
C THR A 234 0.97 13.70 -10.11
N GLU A 235 1.81 12.83 -9.55
CA GLU A 235 2.30 11.64 -10.24
C GLU A 235 1.13 10.68 -10.54
N THR A 236 1.07 10.20 -11.78
CA THR A 236 0.06 9.23 -12.19
C THR A 236 0.32 7.88 -11.53
N PHE A 237 -0.75 7.17 -11.18
CA PHE A 237 -0.59 5.79 -10.73
C PHE A 237 -0.02 4.90 -11.84
N PRO A 238 0.76 3.87 -11.47
CA PRO A 238 1.20 2.86 -12.42
C PRO A 238 0.01 2.21 -13.14
N GLN A 239 0.15 2.03 -14.45
CA GLN A 239 -0.90 1.42 -15.26
C GLN A 239 -0.87 -0.11 -15.20
N ALA A 240 0.32 -0.69 -15.00
CA ALA A 240 0.50 -2.13 -14.86
C ALA A 240 -0.05 -2.63 -13.51
N LEU A 241 -0.81 -3.72 -13.56
CA LEU A 241 -1.30 -4.42 -12.37
C LEU A 241 -0.35 -5.56 -12.04
N ASN A 242 0.03 -5.68 -10.77
CA ASN A 242 0.68 -6.88 -10.26
C ASN A 242 -0.38 -7.87 -9.75
N GLN A 243 0.07 -9.07 -9.38
CA GLN A 243 -0.81 -10.15 -8.92
C GLN A 243 -1.32 -9.99 -7.47
N PHE A 244 -0.87 -8.97 -6.75
CA PHE A 244 -1.17 -8.82 -5.34
C PHE A 244 -2.57 -8.24 -5.14
N ARG A 245 -3.29 -8.83 -4.17
CA ARG A 245 -4.48 -8.24 -3.57
C ARG A 245 -4.09 -7.62 -2.25
N VAL A 246 -4.73 -6.51 -1.91
CA VAL A 246 -4.50 -5.82 -0.63
C VAL A 246 -5.82 -5.53 0.06
N GLY A 247 -5.83 -5.57 1.39
CA GLY A 247 -7.01 -5.32 2.21
C GLY A 247 -6.94 -3.98 2.95
N ILE A 248 -8.09 -3.36 3.18
CA ILE A 248 -8.26 -2.21 4.08
C ILE A 248 -9.38 -2.57 5.06
N HIS A 249 -8.99 -3.03 6.25
CA HIS A 249 -9.92 -3.30 7.32
C HIS A 249 -10.23 -2.01 8.09
N GLY A 250 -11.35 -1.38 7.75
CA GLY A 250 -11.72 -0.06 8.26
C GLY A 250 -11.58 1.03 7.20
N PHE A 251 -12.47 1.01 6.20
CA PHE A 251 -12.55 2.00 5.11
C PHE A 251 -13.20 3.31 5.58
N GLY A 252 -12.56 3.96 6.55
CA GLY A 252 -12.87 5.30 7.05
C GLY A 252 -12.01 6.36 6.36
N ALA A 253 -11.75 7.48 7.05
CA ALA A 253 -10.94 8.56 6.50
C ALA A 253 -9.51 8.10 6.14
N MET A 254 -8.78 7.47 7.08
CA MET A 254 -7.43 6.98 6.80
C MET A 254 -7.41 5.80 5.83
N GLY A 255 -8.35 4.85 5.98
CA GLY A 255 -8.50 3.73 5.05
C GLY A 255 -8.72 4.21 3.61
N GLY A 256 -9.83 4.92 3.37
CA GLY A 256 -10.24 5.29 2.01
C GLY A 256 -9.53 6.52 1.43
N GLY A 257 -9.02 7.44 2.26
CA GLY A 257 -8.38 8.68 1.82
C GLY A 257 -6.85 8.73 2.01
N TYR A 258 -6.24 7.65 2.49
CA TYR A 258 -4.78 7.54 2.57
C TYR A 258 -4.24 6.17 2.16
N LEU A 259 -4.69 5.07 2.78
CA LEU A 259 -4.16 3.73 2.47
C LEU A 259 -4.41 3.31 1.02
N THR A 260 -5.57 3.68 0.46
CA THR A 260 -5.86 3.50 -0.97
C THR A 260 -4.85 4.19 -1.87
N GLN A 261 -4.36 5.37 -1.49
CA GLN A 261 -3.32 6.08 -2.24
C GLN A 261 -1.98 5.34 -2.17
N ILE A 262 -1.58 4.95 -0.95
CA ILE A 262 -0.34 4.17 -0.74
C ILE A 262 -0.34 2.92 -1.61
N PHE A 263 -1.44 2.16 -1.59
CA PHE A 263 -1.56 0.96 -2.39
C PHE A 263 -1.67 1.25 -3.90
N SER A 264 -2.24 2.38 -4.29
CA SER A 264 -2.33 2.74 -5.72
C SER A 264 -0.99 3.18 -6.32
N HIS A 265 -0.09 3.80 -5.54
CA HIS A 265 1.28 4.08 -5.98
C HIS A 265 2.20 2.87 -5.86
N TRP A 266 2.00 2.03 -4.83
CA TRP A 266 2.74 0.79 -4.60
C TRP A 266 4.27 0.99 -4.75
N ASP A 267 4.90 0.35 -5.74
CA ASP A 267 6.33 0.44 -6.06
C ASP A 267 6.66 1.44 -7.18
N GLY A 268 5.65 2.12 -7.73
CA GLY A 268 5.79 3.07 -8.84
C GLY A 268 5.97 2.43 -10.22
N TYR A 269 6.11 1.09 -10.31
CA TYR A 269 6.15 0.34 -11.55
C TYR A 269 4.81 -0.37 -11.79
N THR A 270 4.26 -0.95 -10.74
CA THR A 270 2.98 -1.67 -10.75
C THR A 270 2.09 -1.19 -9.63
N ARG A 271 0.82 -1.61 -9.62
CA ARG A 271 -0.09 -1.49 -8.48
C ARG A 271 -0.89 -2.78 -8.28
N PRO A 272 -1.46 -3.04 -7.09
CA PRO A 272 -2.29 -4.21 -6.83
C PRO A 272 -3.39 -4.41 -7.86
N CYS A 273 -3.67 -5.67 -8.23
CA CYS A 273 -4.78 -5.98 -9.12
C CYS A 273 -6.14 -5.65 -8.49
N GLU A 274 -6.22 -5.65 -7.15
CA GLU A 274 -7.45 -5.34 -6.41
C GLU A 274 -7.15 -4.79 -5.01
N ILE A 275 -7.90 -3.75 -4.61
CA ILE A 275 -7.98 -3.24 -3.24
C ILE A 275 -9.33 -3.64 -2.63
N ILE A 276 -9.33 -4.43 -1.56
CA ILE A 276 -10.54 -4.88 -0.88
C ILE A 276 -10.79 -4.01 0.36
N GLY A 277 -11.85 -3.20 0.35
CA GLY A 277 -12.19 -2.26 1.42
C GLY A 277 -13.36 -2.72 2.30
N ALA A 278 -13.13 -2.90 3.60
CA ALA A 278 -14.18 -3.28 4.55
C ALA A 278 -14.77 -2.08 5.30
N THR A 279 -16.10 -1.88 5.25
CA THR A 279 -16.78 -0.84 6.02
C THR A 279 -18.24 -1.16 6.35
N ARG A 280 -18.68 -0.72 7.54
CA ARG A 280 -20.11 -0.75 7.92
C ARG A 280 -20.94 0.28 7.16
N SER A 281 -20.31 1.29 6.57
CA SER A 281 -21.02 2.35 5.88
C SER A 281 -21.62 1.83 4.57
N ARG A 282 -22.86 1.36 4.60
CA ARG A 282 -23.60 0.93 3.41
C ARG A 282 -23.55 1.98 2.30
N MET A 283 -23.77 3.26 2.65
CA MET A 283 -23.69 4.36 1.70
C MET A 283 -22.35 4.41 0.94
N LEU A 284 -21.21 4.18 1.61
CA LEU A 284 -19.91 4.15 0.94
C LEU A 284 -19.77 2.92 0.04
N ARG A 285 -20.19 1.74 0.51
CA ARG A 285 -20.13 0.49 -0.27
C ARG A 285 -20.89 0.63 -1.57
N GLU A 286 -22.18 0.92 -1.48
CA GLU A 286 -23.08 1.08 -2.62
C GLU A 286 -22.60 2.19 -3.58
N THR A 287 -22.01 3.28 -3.04
CA THR A 287 -21.45 4.34 -3.88
C THR A 287 -20.22 3.88 -4.65
N VAL A 288 -19.26 3.25 -3.99
CA VAL A 288 -18.03 2.81 -4.64
C VAL A 288 -18.33 1.66 -5.61
N ASP A 289 -19.17 0.70 -5.23
CA ASP A 289 -19.55 -0.43 -6.09
C ASP A 289 -20.32 0.05 -7.34
N ALA A 290 -21.19 1.06 -7.21
CA ALA A 290 -21.94 1.60 -8.35
C ALA A 290 -21.08 2.42 -9.33
N PHE A 291 -20.08 3.15 -8.83
CA PHE A 291 -19.24 4.03 -9.66
C PHE A 291 -17.92 3.37 -10.08
N GLY A 292 -17.50 2.28 -9.41
CA GLY A 292 -16.23 1.58 -9.62
C GLY A 292 -14.98 2.36 -9.19
N ARG A 293 -15.14 3.61 -8.74
CA ARG A 293 -14.06 4.55 -8.42
C ARG A 293 -14.56 5.73 -7.60
N PHE A 294 -13.62 6.46 -7.01
CA PHE A 294 -13.90 7.71 -6.32
C PHE A 294 -12.68 8.64 -6.34
N SER A 295 -12.86 9.88 -5.90
CA SER A 295 -11.78 10.86 -5.82
C SER A 295 -11.44 11.24 -4.37
N VAL A 296 -10.13 11.41 -4.11
CA VAL A 296 -9.58 12.04 -2.93
C VAL A 296 -9.18 13.47 -3.29
N ARG A 297 -9.70 14.45 -2.54
CA ARG A 297 -9.47 15.87 -2.78
C ARG A 297 -8.35 16.44 -1.92
N TYR A 298 -7.39 17.08 -2.57
CA TYR A 298 -6.29 17.80 -1.96
C TYR A 298 -6.55 19.30 -2.08
N GLY A 299 -7.32 19.82 -1.11
CA GLY A 299 -7.86 21.17 -1.18
C GLY A 299 -6.81 22.28 -1.18
N ALA A 300 -5.61 22.03 -0.66
CA ALA A 300 -4.52 23.02 -0.64
C ALA A 300 -3.87 23.21 -2.02
N THR A 301 -3.92 22.19 -2.88
CA THR A 301 -3.31 22.19 -4.22
C THR A 301 -4.34 22.19 -5.34
N SER A 302 -5.64 22.27 -5.01
CA SER A 302 -6.75 22.19 -5.97
C SER A 302 -6.68 20.95 -6.87
N PHE A 303 -6.26 19.81 -6.30
CA PHE A 303 -6.06 18.56 -7.02
C PHE A 303 -7.01 17.47 -6.51
N ASP A 304 -7.64 16.74 -7.44
CA ASP A 304 -8.47 15.57 -7.13
C ASP A 304 -7.80 14.33 -7.74
N GLN A 305 -7.43 13.35 -6.90
CA GLN A 305 -6.83 12.10 -7.36
C GLN A 305 -7.89 11.00 -7.40
N THR A 306 -8.05 10.32 -8.54
CA THR A 306 -9.06 9.27 -8.71
C THR A 306 -8.48 7.90 -8.38
N ILE A 307 -9.11 7.19 -7.44
CA ILE A 307 -8.78 5.84 -7.03
C ILE A 307 -9.73 4.86 -7.73
N GLU A 308 -9.18 3.77 -8.26
CA GLU A 308 -9.89 2.72 -9.03
C GLU A 308 -9.41 1.33 -8.57
N ASN A 309 -9.98 0.26 -9.15
CA ASN A 309 -9.66 -1.15 -8.85
C ASN A 309 -9.93 -1.56 -7.40
N LEU A 310 -11.10 -1.20 -6.89
CA LEU A 310 -11.51 -1.52 -5.54
C LEU A 310 -12.81 -2.29 -5.49
N ARG A 311 -12.90 -3.21 -4.53
CA ARG A 311 -14.09 -3.95 -4.17
C ARG A 311 -14.45 -3.65 -2.72
N MET A 312 -15.71 -3.32 -2.46
CA MET A 312 -16.16 -3.06 -1.11
C MET A 312 -16.84 -4.29 -0.50
N ILE A 313 -16.58 -4.53 0.78
CA ILE A 313 -17.21 -5.61 1.56
C ILE A 313 -17.85 -5.07 2.83
N ASP A 314 -18.91 -5.75 3.28
CA ASP A 314 -19.48 -5.47 4.59
C ASP A 314 -18.51 -5.91 5.69
N MET A 315 -18.21 -5.02 6.62
CA MET A 315 -17.32 -5.34 7.73
C MET A 315 -18.01 -6.18 8.81
N ASP A 316 -19.34 -6.25 8.79
CA ASP A 316 -20.12 -7.13 9.66
C ASP A 316 -20.40 -8.51 9.01
N ASP A 317 -20.03 -8.70 7.73
CA ASP A 317 -19.96 -10.02 7.09
C ASP A 317 -18.62 -10.67 7.41
N ALA A 318 -18.64 -11.59 8.37
CA ALA A 318 -17.43 -12.26 8.84
C ALA A 318 -16.74 -13.05 7.72
N GLU A 319 -17.48 -13.74 6.84
CA GLU A 319 -16.86 -14.54 5.78
C GLU A 319 -16.16 -13.67 4.75
N ALA A 320 -16.77 -12.54 4.36
CA ALA A 320 -16.14 -11.60 3.45
C ALA A 320 -14.83 -11.02 4.01
N VAL A 321 -14.80 -10.70 5.32
CA VAL A 321 -13.58 -10.22 5.99
C VAL A 321 -12.53 -11.34 6.11
N ILE A 322 -12.93 -12.56 6.46
CA ILE A 322 -12.02 -13.72 6.53
C ILE A 322 -11.39 -13.98 5.15
N ASP A 323 -12.17 -13.93 4.07
CA ASP A 323 -11.67 -14.05 2.69
C ASP A 323 -10.64 -12.97 2.34
N MET A 324 -10.89 -11.71 2.74
CA MET A 324 -9.92 -10.63 2.56
C MET A 324 -8.56 -10.95 3.22
N TYR A 325 -8.54 -11.49 4.44
CA TYR A 325 -7.30 -11.88 5.13
C TYR A 325 -6.63 -13.12 4.49
N ASP A 326 -7.40 -14.03 3.90
CA ASP A 326 -6.87 -15.20 3.17
C ASP A 326 -6.11 -14.77 1.91
N VAL A 327 -6.69 -13.87 1.12
CA VAL A 327 -6.15 -13.52 -0.22
C VAL A 327 -5.16 -12.35 -0.22
N ALA A 328 -5.26 -11.41 0.73
CA ALA A 328 -4.42 -10.21 0.72
C ALA A 328 -2.96 -10.50 1.11
N GLU A 329 -1.99 -9.80 0.51
CA GLU A 329 -0.58 -9.85 0.96
C GLU A 329 -0.26 -8.76 1.99
N ILE A 330 -1.02 -7.66 1.97
CA ILE A 330 -0.97 -6.59 2.96
C ILE A 330 -2.39 -6.20 3.36
N VAL A 331 -2.65 -6.02 4.66
CA VAL A 331 -3.89 -5.46 5.17
C VAL A 331 -3.62 -4.20 5.98
N GLY A 332 -4.18 -3.06 5.57
CA GLY A 332 -4.22 -1.86 6.39
C GLY A 332 -5.37 -1.90 7.39
N LEU A 333 -5.05 -2.01 8.68
CA LEU A 333 -6.03 -2.01 9.77
C LEU A 333 -6.20 -0.57 10.30
N SER A 334 -7.32 0.06 9.95
CA SER A 334 -7.67 1.44 10.29
C SER A 334 -8.98 1.48 11.09
N LEU A 335 -8.98 0.87 12.27
CA LEU A 335 -10.14 0.80 13.17
C LEU A 335 -9.86 1.43 14.53
N PRO A 336 -10.86 2.04 15.18
CA PRO A 336 -10.71 2.47 16.56
C PRO A 336 -10.59 1.28 17.50
N GLU A 337 -9.96 1.50 18.64
CA GLU A 337 -9.72 0.51 19.70
C GLU A 337 -10.93 -0.41 20.04
N PRO A 338 -12.15 0.11 20.26
CA PRO A 338 -13.30 -0.75 20.56
C PRO A 338 -13.71 -1.64 19.38
N ALA A 339 -13.53 -1.16 18.14
CA ALA A 339 -13.84 -1.94 16.95
C ALA A 339 -12.81 -3.06 16.73
N ILE A 340 -11.52 -2.80 17.00
CA ILE A 340 -10.48 -3.83 16.94
C ILE A 340 -10.81 -4.99 17.89
N ARG A 341 -11.22 -4.69 19.14
CA ARG A 341 -11.62 -5.73 20.10
C ARG A 341 -12.75 -6.61 19.58
N LYS A 342 -13.75 -6.01 18.92
CA LYS A 342 -14.89 -6.74 18.33
C LYS A 342 -14.51 -7.54 17.08
N GLN A 343 -13.49 -7.12 16.36
CA GLN A 343 -13.06 -7.73 15.10
C GLN A 343 -11.92 -8.75 15.28
N ALA A 344 -11.32 -8.83 16.47
CA ALA A 344 -10.20 -9.74 16.75
C ALA A 344 -10.51 -11.21 16.43
N ASP A 345 -11.74 -11.67 16.69
CA ASP A 345 -12.21 -13.04 16.35
C ASP A 345 -12.17 -13.30 14.84
N VAL A 346 -12.73 -12.37 14.05
CA VAL A 346 -12.79 -12.48 12.59
C VAL A 346 -11.37 -12.41 11.98
N ILE A 347 -10.51 -11.54 12.53
CA ILE A 347 -9.10 -11.46 12.11
C ILE A 347 -8.41 -12.81 12.40
N ALA A 348 -8.56 -13.37 13.60
CA ALA A 348 -7.95 -14.65 13.97
C ALA A 348 -8.40 -15.79 13.03
N LYS A 349 -9.69 -15.88 12.72
CA LYS A 349 -10.24 -16.84 11.74
C LYS A 349 -9.65 -16.66 10.33
N GLY A 350 -9.47 -15.41 9.89
CA GLY A 350 -8.76 -15.06 8.66
C GLY A 350 -7.32 -15.59 8.62
N LEU A 351 -6.57 -15.37 9.70
CA LEU A 351 -5.19 -15.84 9.81
C LEU A 351 -5.09 -17.36 9.82
N ILE A 352 -6.00 -18.05 10.50
CA ILE A 352 -6.08 -19.53 10.51
C ILE A 352 -6.30 -20.05 9.08
N ARG A 353 -7.32 -19.54 8.38
CA ARG A 353 -7.63 -19.96 7.00
C ARG A 353 -6.45 -19.73 6.07
N ARG A 354 -5.81 -18.55 6.16
CA ARG A 354 -4.61 -18.23 5.39
C ARG A 354 -3.48 -19.21 5.67
N TYR A 355 -3.23 -19.51 6.93
CA TYR A 355 -2.17 -20.44 7.34
C TYR A 355 -2.42 -21.85 6.80
N GLU A 356 -3.65 -22.35 6.89
CA GLU A 356 -4.03 -23.67 6.39
C GLU A 356 -3.90 -23.78 4.86
N ARG A 357 -4.30 -22.75 4.12
CA ARG A 357 -4.36 -22.79 2.65
C ARG A 357 -3.05 -22.40 1.97
N ARG A 358 -2.36 -21.39 2.50
CA ARG A 358 -1.25 -20.72 1.80
C ARG A 358 0.09 -20.85 2.51
N ARG A 359 0.10 -20.87 3.85
CA ARG A 359 1.33 -20.79 4.69
C ARG A 359 2.26 -19.62 4.33
N ARG A 360 1.74 -18.57 3.69
CA ARG A 360 2.47 -17.38 3.26
C ARG A 360 2.34 -16.27 4.30
N GLU A 361 3.39 -15.47 4.40
CA GLU A 361 3.45 -14.32 5.30
C GLU A 361 2.37 -13.29 4.97
N LEU A 362 1.84 -12.62 5.99
CA LEU A 362 0.93 -11.48 5.87
C LEU A 362 1.52 -10.28 6.60
N THR A 363 1.49 -9.11 5.96
CA THR A 363 1.81 -7.84 6.63
C THR A 363 0.52 -7.10 7.00
N ILE A 364 0.35 -6.74 8.27
CA ILE A 364 -0.76 -5.94 8.75
C ILE A 364 -0.25 -4.56 9.18
N LEU A 365 -0.57 -3.51 8.41
CA LEU A 365 -0.26 -2.13 8.74
C LEU A 365 -1.22 -1.59 9.79
N ILE A 366 -0.73 -1.28 10.98
CA ILE A 366 -1.57 -0.85 12.10
C ILE A 366 -1.71 0.67 12.10
N VAL A 367 -2.75 1.16 11.44
CA VAL A 367 -3.05 2.59 11.30
C VAL A 367 -3.91 3.04 12.49
N LEU A 368 -3.27 3.13 13.65
CA LEU A 368 -3.90 3.54 14.91
C LEU A 368 -3.09 4.66 15.56
N ASN A 369 -3.74 5.76 15.96
CA ASN A 369 -3.06 6.86 16.65
C ASN A 369 -2.82 6.51 18.14
N LYS A 370 -2.00 5.49 18.38
CA LYS A 370 -1.71 4.93 19.69
C LYS A 370 -0.27 4.41 19.71
N VAL A 371 0.48 4.73 20.76
CA VAL A 371 1.77 4.10 21.05
C VAL A 371 1.54 2.62 21.41
N GLY A 372 2.28 1.70 20.80
CA GLY A 372 2.07 0.26 20.98
C GLY A 372 0.74 -0.22 20.37
N GLY A 373 0.30 0.39 19.27
CA GLY A 373 -0.87 -0.04 18.51
C GLY A 373 -0.73 -1.47 18.01
N ALA A 374 0.43 -1.84 17.48
CA ALA A 374 0.68 -3.19 16.97
C ALA A 374 0.62 -4.25 18.07
N ALA A 375 1.31 -4.01 19.19
CA ALA A 375 1.26 -4.89 20.36
C ALA A 375 -0.18 -5.03 20.90
N PHE A 376 -0.94 -3.93 20.90
CA PHE A 376 -2.35 -3.94 21.28
C PHE A 376 -3.19 -4.85 20.38
N VAL A 377 -3.05 -4.74 19.05
CA VAL A 377 -3.78 -5.60 18.11
C VAL A 377 -3.33 -7.06 18.23
N ARG A 378 -2.02 -7.32 18.22
CA ARG A 378 -1.43 -8.66 18.34
C ARG A 378 -2.00 -9.40 19.54
N ARG A 379 -1.98 -8.79 20.73
CA ARG A 379 -2.51 -9.40 21.96
C ARG A 379 -3.99 -9.78 21.84
N HIS A 380 -4.80 -8.94 21.22
CA HIS A 380 -6.24 -9.24 21.07
C HIS A 380 -6.50 -10.34 20.06
N VAL A 381 -5.73 -10.40 18.97
CA VAL A 381 -5.81 -11.47 17.96
C VAL A 381 -5.29 -12.79 18.52
N GLU A 382 -4.14 -12.78 19.19
CA GLU A 382 -3.55 -13.93 19.88
C GLU A 382 -4.52 -14.54 20.90
N ALA A 383 -5.17 -13.70 21.71
CA ALA A 383 -6.17 -14.17 22.66
C ALA A 383 -7.35 -14.88 21.99
N GLN A 384 -7.68 -14.55 20.73
CA GLN A 384 -8.71 -15.26 19.97
C GLN A 384 -8.16 -16.51 19.29
N LEU A 385 -6.93 -16.47 18.77
CA LEU A 385 -6.26 -17.64 18.19
C LEU A 385 -6.13 -18.77 19.21
N LEU A 386 -5.72 -18.47 20.44
CA LEU A 386 -5.59 -19.45 21.53
C LEU A 386 -6.92 -20.11 21.95
N LEU A 387 -8.07 -19.53 21.56
CA LEU A 387 -9.39 -20.16 21.75
C LEU A 387 -9.78 -21.09 20.60
N LEU A 388 -9.12 -20.96 19.43
CA LEU A 388 -9.50 -21.62 18.18
C LEU A 388 -8.51 -22.70 17.75
N VAL A 389 -7.22 -22.58 18.10
CA VAL A 389 -6.15 -23.49 17.70
C VAL A 389 -5.21 -23.83 18.86
N SER A 390 -4.33 -24.83 18.69
CA SER A 390 -3.32 -25.18 19.70
C SER A 390 -2.31 -24.03 19.89
N PRO A 391 -1.65 -23.93 21.07
CA PRO A 391 -0.62 -22.92 21.32
C PRO A 391 0.51 -22.93 20.28
N GLU A 392 0.95 -24.12 19.83
CA GLU A 392 2.01 -24.27 18.83
C GLU A 392 1.56 -23.74 17.46
N THR A 393 0.31 -24.02 17.08
CA THR A 393 -0.27 -23.52 15.82
C THR A 393 -0.45 -22.00 15.89
N CYS A 394 -0.87 -21.46 17.04
CA CYS A 394 -0.98 -20.03 17.29
C CYS A 394 0.36 -19.32 17.07
N GLU A 395 1.45 -19.85 17.65
CA GLU A 395 2.80 -19.30 17.46
C GLU A 395 3.22 -19.31 15.99
N GLN A 396 3.01 -20.43 15.27
CA GLN A 396 3.30 -20.52 13.84
C GLN A 396 2.51 -19.51 12.99
N ILE A 397 1.24 -19.27 13.33
CA ILE A 397 0.41 -18.26 12.65
C ILE A 397 0.97 -16.86 12.92
N LEU A 398 1.33 -16.56 14.18
CA LEU A 398 1.85 -15.25 14.56
C LEU A 398 3.23 -14.96 13.98
N ASP A 399 4.09 -15.98 13.84
CA ASP A 399 5.40 -15.88 13.18
C ASP A 399 5.28 -15.57 11.69
N LYS A 400 4.19 -16.04 11.05
CA LYS A 400 3.84 -15.70 9.67
C LYS A 400 3.01 -14.42 9.55
N THR A 401 2.73 -13.73 10.65
CA THR A 401 1.92 -12.49 10.64
C THR A 401 2.71 -11.30 11.19
N HIS A 402 3.16 -10.42 10.31
CA HIS A 402 3.86 -9.22 10.71
C HIS A 402 2.87 -8.08 11.06
N PHE A 403 2.73 -7.78 12.35
CA PHE A 403 1.94 -6.64 12.85
C PHE A 403 2.83 -5.38 12.85
N ALA A 404 2.76 -4.61 11.77
CA ALA A 404 3.63 -3.46 11.56
C ALA A 404 3.11 -2.23 12.31
N GLU A 405 3.88 -1.75 13.27
CA GLU A 405 3.59 -0.51 14.00
C GLU A 405 3.82 0.71 13.08
N THR A 406 2.97 1.72 13.19
CA THR A 406 3.02 2.88 12.27
C THR A 406 3.00 4.24 12.97
N VAL A 407 3.54 5.25 12.28
CA VAL A 407 3.34 6.67 12.59
C VAL A 407 2.74 7.37 11.39
N VAL A 408 1.48 7.74 11.57
CA VAL A 408 0.66 8.39 10.55
C VAL A 408 0.74 9.90 10.73
N SER A 409 1.22 10.64 9.73
CA SER A 409 1.39 12.11 9.84
C SER A 409 0.35 12.95 9.09
N ARG A 410 -0.67 12.32 8.51
CA ARG A 410 -1.60 12.96 7.56
C ARG A 410 -2.97 13.27 8.18
N ILE A 411 -3.51 14.47 7.91
CA ILE A 411 -4.93 14.76 8.16
C ILE A 411 -5.74 14.29 6.96
N VAL A 412 -6.75 13.48 7.26
CA VAL A 412 -7.72 13.01 6.29
C VAL A 412 -9.09 13.12 6.89
N SER A 413 -10.05 13.60 6.11
CA SER A 413 -11.45 13.67 6.51
C SER A 413 -12.32 12.99 5.47
N LYS A 414 -13.33 12.27 5.94
CA LYS A 414 -14.43 11.81 5.10
C LYS A 414 -15.40 12.97 4.90
N ILE A 415 -15.96 13.12 3.70
CA ILE A 415 -17.05 14.09 3.50
C ILE A 415 -18.29 13.69 4.32
N SER A 416 -19.14 14.67 4.66
CA SER A 416 -20.38 14.37 5.37
C SER A 416 -21.36 13.59 4.48
N ASN A 417 -22.24 12.80 5.10
CA ASN A 417 -23.28 12.07 4.36
C ASN A 417 -24.21 13.03 3.60
N GLU A 418 -24.47 14.22 4.14
CA GLU A 418 -25.26 15.26 3.48
C GLU A 418 -24.56 15.79 2.22
N ALA A 419 -23.24 16.07 2.31
CA ALA A 419 -22.45 16.49 1.16
C ALA A 419 -22.37 15.40 0.09
N LEU A 420 -22.25 14.13 0.50
CA LEU A 420 -22.26 12.99 -0.42
C LEU A 420 -23.63 12.86 -1.11
N LEU A 421 -24.72 12.95 -0.35
CA LEU A 421 -26.08 12.90 -0.91
C LEU A 421 -26.34 14.03 -1.90
N ARG A 422 -25.84 15.24 -1.60
CA ARG A 422 -25.89 16.38 -2.52
C ARG A 422 -25.12 16.09 -3.81
N GLN A 423 -23.90 15.56 -3.71
CA GLN A 423 -23.13 15.16 -4.90
C GLN A 423 -23.89 14.11 -5.71
N LEU A 424 -24.40 13.05 -5.08
CA LEU A 424 -25.15 11.99 -5.75
C LEU A 424 -26.40 12.53 -6.47
N ARG A 425 -27.16 13.45 -5.86
CA ARG A 425 -28.31 14.09 -6.51
C ARG A 425 -27.90 14.87 -7.76
N ILE A 426 -26.84 15.67 -7.66
CA ILE A 426 -26.33 16.46 -8.80
C ILE A 426 -25.86 15.53 -9.91
N LYS A 427 -25.04 14.52 -9.58
CA LYS A 427 -24.49 13.56 -10.54
C LYS A 427 -25.58 12.70 -11.18
N SER A 428 -26.59 12.28 -10.42
CA SER A 428 -27.76 11.58 -10.95
C SER A 428 -28.52 12.42 -11.97
N LYS A 429 -28.68 13.72 -11.74
CA LYS A 429 -29.34 14.63 -12.69
C LYS A 429 -28.50 14.82 -13.96
N ILE A 430 -27.18 15.00 -13.81
CA ILE A 430 -26.25 15.10 -14.95
C ILE A 430 -26.32 13.81 -15.78
N PHE A 431 -26.26 12.64 -15.13
CA PHE A 431 -26.36 11.34 -15.78
C PHE A 431 -27.66 11.20 -16.58
N GLN A 432 -28.81 11.56 -15.98
CA GLN A 432 -30.11 11.50 -16.65
C GLN A 432 -30.17 12.41 -17.88
N ASN A 433 -29.63 13.63 -17.79
CA ASN A 433 -29.57 14.54 -18.93
C ASN A 433 -28.69 13.98 -20.07
N SER A 434 -27.54 13.38 -19.73
CA SER A 434 -26.66 12.74 -20.72
C SER A 434 -27.32 11.55 -21.44
N LEU A 435 -28.30 10.90 -20.80
CA LEU A 435 -29.09 9.85 -21.43
C LEU A 435 -30.20 10.39 -22.34
N SER A 436 -30.72 11.59 -22.07
CA SER A 436 -31.84 12.19 -22.82
C SER A 436 -31.46 13.00 -24.06
N ASP A 437 -30.20 13.44 -24.18
CA ASP A 437 -29.75 14.37 -25.23
C ASP A 437 -29.42 13.72 -26.60
N GLU A 438 -29.68 12.42 -26.83
CA GLU A 438 -29.41 11.76 -28.11
C GLU A 438 -30.66 11.25 -28.85
N PRO A 439 -30.72 11.41 -30.19
CA PRO A 439 -31.73 10.76 -31.01
C PRO A 439 -31.57 9.24 -30.94
N SER A 440 -32.69 8.52 -30.78
CA SER A 440 -32.72 7.06 -30.70
C SER A 440 -31.92 6.42 -31.85
N ALA A 441 -30.80 5.78 -31.53
CA ALA A 441 -30.08 4.98 -32.51
C ALA A 441 -31.04 3.92 -33.08
N PRO A 442 -31.15 3.76 -34.41
CA PRO A 442 -32.04 2.76 -34.98
C PRO A 442 -31.65 1.38 -34.45
N GLN A 443 -32.63 0.65 -33.92
CA GLN A 443 -32.47 -0.76 -33.55
C GLN A 443 -32.08 -1.54 -34.80
N ALA A 444 -30.78 -1.79 -34.99
CA ALA A 444 -30.34 -2.72 -36.01
C ALA A 444 -30.86 -4.11 -35.62
N LEU A 445 -31.85 -4.59 -36.37
CA LEU A 445 -32.39 -5.95 -36.30
C LEU A 445 -31.23 -6.94 -36.36
N THR A 446 -30.96 -7.61 -35.24
CA THR A 446 -30.03 -8.74 -35.17
C THR A 446 -30.63 -9.90 -35.97
N THR A 447 -30.40 -9.92 -37.28
CA THR A 447 -30.69 -11.10 -38.09
C THR A 447 -29.63 -12.17 -37.80
N ALA A 448 -30.02 -13.45 -37.80
CA ALA A 448 -29.13 -14.58 -37.52
C ALA A 448 -27.93 -14.74 -38.49
N LYS A 449 -27.83 -13.86 -39.51
CA LYS A 449 -26.76 -13.79 -40.51
C LYS A 449 -25.65 -12.77 -40.21
N ALA A 450 -25.74 -12.01 -39.11
CA ALA A 450 -24.68 -11.07 -38.77
C ALA A 450 -23.39 -11.81 -38.35
N PRO A 451 -22.19 -11.36 -38.79
CA PRO A 451 -20.91 -11.88 -38.32
C PRO A 451 -20.83 -11.94 -36.79
N GLU A 452 -20.12 -12.92 -36.25
CA GLU A 452 -20.01 -13.10 -34.78
C GLU A 452 -19.54 -11.83 -34.07
N TYR A 453 -18.57 -11.10 -34.63
CA TYR A 453 -18.09 -9.83 -34.05
C TYR A 453 -19.20 -8.77 -33.94
N GLU A 454 -20.14 -8.67 -34.88
CA GLU A 454 -21.26 -7.71 -34.80
C GLU A 454 -22.27 -8.10 -33.72
N ARG A 455 -22.54 -9.40 -33.59
CA ARG A 455 -23.40 -9.91 -32.51
C ARG A 455 -22.75 -9.69 -31.15
N LEU A 456 -21.44 -9.89 -31.04
CA LEU A 456 -20.67 -9.63 -29.82
C LEU A 456 -20.61 -8.13 -29.49
N ILE A 457 -20.24 -7.26 -30.43
CA ILE A 457 -20.23 -5.79 -30.25
C ILE A 457 -21.64 -5.28 -29.92
N GLY A 458 -22.66 -5.84 -30.56
CA GLY A 458 -24.07 -5.52 -30.30
C GLY A 458 -24.49 -5.75 -28.84
N ARG A 459 -23.82 -6.67 -28.11
CA ARG A 459 -24.05 -6.87 -26.66
C ARG A 459 -23.54 -5.70 -25.82
N PHE A 460 -22.50 -5.01 -26.26
CA PHE A 460 -21.88 -3.91 -25.51
C PHE A 460 -22.44 -2.54 -25.86
N ARG A 461 -22.94 -2.37 -27.09
CA ARG A 461 -23.48 -1.09 -27.59
C ARG A 461 -24.53 -0.44 -26.67
N PRO A 462 -25.47 -1.18 -26.03
CA PRO A 462 -26.42 -0.59 -25.08
C PRO A 462 -25.79 0.03 -23.84
N PHE A 463 -24.57 -0.40 -23.47
CA PHE A 463 -23.86 0.09 -22.30
C PHE A 463 -22.88 1.22 -22.60
N ALA A 464 -22.54 1.47 -23.87
CA ALA A 464 -21.53 2.46 -24.25
C ALA A 464 -21.90 3.88 -23.78
N GLN A 465 -23.17 4.27 -23.92
CA GLN A 465 -23.66 5.57 -23.47
C GLN A 465 -23.64 5.68 -21.95
N SER A 466 -24.19 4.69 -21.25
CA SER A 466 -24.17 4.62 -19.79
C SER A 466 -22.74 4.63 -19.23
N SER A 467 -21.83 3.92 -19.88
CA SER A 467 -20.41 3.87 -19.52
C SER A 467 -19.75 5.23 -19.70
N ASN A 468 -19.94 5.90 -20.85
CA ASN A 468 -19.40 7.24 -21.10
C ASN A 468 -19.96 8.26 -20.09
N ALA A 469 -21.26 8.26 -19.87
CA ALA A 469 -21.90 9.15 -18.91
C ALA A 469 -21.39 8.91 -17.48
N LEU A 470 -21.26 7.66 -17.02
CA LEU A 470 -20.63 7.33 -15.73
C LEU A 470 -19.16 7.74 -15.68
N SER A 471 -18.44 7.65 -16.80
CA SER A 471 -17.01 7.99 -16.89
C SER A 471 -16.71 9.49 -16.67
N GLN A 472 -17.73 10.35 -16.73
CA GLN A 472 -17.59 11.79 -16.49
C GLN A 472 -18.01 12.19 -15.06
N LEU A 473 -18.55 11.25 -14.27
CA LEU A 473 -19.00 11.51 -12.91
C LEU A 473 -17.90 11.18 -11.90
N HIS A 474 -17.20 12.22 -11.44
CA HIS A 474 -16.27 12.11 -10.32
C HIS A 474 -17.00 12.36 -8.99
N LEU A 475 -16.88 11.42 -8.05
CA LEU A 475 -17.40 11.53 -6.69
C LEU A 475 -16.27 11.69 -5.70
N ILE A 476 -16.21 12.84 -5.04
CA ILE A 476 -15.24 13.05 -3.96
C ILE A 476 -15.78 12.40 -2.69
N LEU A 477 -15.01 11.48 -2.09
CA LEU A 477 -15.37 10.82 -0.83
C LEU A 477 -14.52 11.27 0.36
N PHE A 478 -13.30 11.74 0.10
CA PHE A 478 -12.35 12.12 1.13
C PHE A 478 -11.64 13.42 0.77
N ASN A 479 -11.31 14.22 1.78
CA ASN A 479 -10.34 15.29 1.68
C ASN A 479 -9.06 14.89 2.40
N SER A 480 -7.90 15.16 1.82
CA SER A 480 -6.60 14.77 2.33
C SER A 480 -5.60 15.90 2.18
N GLU A 481 -4.60 15.92 3.05
CA GLU A 481 -3.45 16.83 2.94
C GLU A 481 -2.35 16.22 2.06
N PRO A 482 -1.51 17.06 1.42
CA PRO A 482 -0.49 16.58 0.49
C PRO A 482 0.66 15.85 1.18
N ASP A 483 0.89 16.01 2.49
CA ASP A 483 2.01 15.37 3.21
C ASP A 483 1.97 13.84 3.10
N MET A 484 3.08 13.18 2.74
CA MET A 484 3.06 11.84 2.13
C MET A 484 3.63 10.63 2.90
N PRO A 485 4.52 10.74 3.89
CA PRO A 485 5.14 9.54 4.44
C PRO A 485 4.29 8.87 5.53
N LEU A 486 4.10 7.56 5.39
CA LEU A 486 3.71 6.66 6.47
C LEU A 486 4.98 6.05 7.04
N TYR A 487 5.34 6.38 8.27
CA TYR A 487 6.48 5.71 8.90
C TYR A 487 6.03 4.36 9.44
N VAL A 488 6.84 3.33 9.23
CA VAL A 488 6.54 1.95 9.64
C VAL A 488 7.79 1.32 10.22
N GLU A 489 7.66 0.51 11.25
CA GLU A 489 8.79 -0.29 11.74
C GLU A 489 9.24 -1.29 10.67
N ARG A 490 10.55 -1.42 10.45
CA ARG A 490 11.09 -2.39 9.49
C ARG A 490 10.74 -3.81 9.96
N GLY A 491 10.35 -4.67 9.02
CA GLY A 491 10.08 -6.08 9.33
C GLY A 491 9.39 -6.90 8.23
N SER A 492 9.14 -6.31 7.07
CA SER A 492 8.60 -7.02 5.90
C SER A 492 9.18 -6.44 4.61
N ASN A 493 9.63 -7.34 3.73
CA ASN A 493 10.20 -6.99 2.42
C ASN A 493 9.20 -6.25 1.51
N LEU A 494 7.90 -6.39 1.76
CA LEU A 494 6.87 -5.66 1.02
C LEU A 494 6.79 -4.19 1.43
N LEU A 495 7.11 -3.86 2.69
CA LEU A 495 7.03 -2.49 3.20
C LEU A 495 8.03 -1.57 2.52
N GLU A 496 9.25 -2.07 2.30
CA GLU A 496 10.32 -1.33 1.63
C GLU A 496 10.02 -1.07 0.15
N ARG A 497 9.05 -1.78 -0.44
CA ARG A 497 8.59 -1.55 -1.81
C ARG A 497 7.54 -0.46 -1.92
N LEU A 498 6.87 -0.08 -0.83
CA LEU A 498 5.81 0.91 -0.85
C LEU A 498 6.42 2.32 -0.83
N ARG A 499 6.34 3.07 -1.94
CA ARG A 499 7.01 4.36 -2.11
C ARG A 499 6.62 5.44 -1.09
N GLN A 500 5.41 5.36 -0.55
CA GLN A 500 4.92 6.28 0.49
C GLN A 500 5.22 5.80 1.92
N VAL A 501 5.80 4.61 2.07
CA VAL A 501 6.19 4.06 3.37
C VAL A 501 7.67 4.33 3.61
N LYS A 502 7.98 4.92 4.77
CA LYS A 502 9.35 5.09 5.25
C LYS A 502 9.60 4.11 6.38
N THR A 503 10.39 3.08 6.13
CA THR A 503 10.76 2.11 7.16
C THR A 503 11.82 2.68 8.09
N VAL A 504 11.66 2.47 9.40
CA VAL A 504 12.62 2.85 10.44
C VAL A 504 12.94 1.66 11.34
N GLU A 505 14.13 1.64 11.94
CA GLU A 505 14.54 0.55 12.84
C GLU A 505 13.79 0.58 14.17
N ASP A 506 13.60 1.76 14.76
CA ASP A 506 12.81 1.97 15.97
C ASP A 506 11.71 3.02 15.72
N ILE A 507 10.49 2.53 15.57
CA ILE A 507 9.31 3.36 15.35
C ILE A 507 8.91 4.15 16.61
N THR A 508 9.32 3.68 17.80
CA THR A 508 8.99 4.30 19.09
C THR A 508 9.60 5.69 19.19
N GLN A 509 10.84 5.86 18.74
CA GLN A 509 11.49 7.18 18.68
C GLN A 509 10.73 8.13 17.75
N THR A 510 10.31 7.64 16.59
CA THR A 510 9.51 8.42 15.64
C THR A 510 8.16 8.82 16.23
N GLN A 511 7.51 7.94 17.00
CA GLN A 511 6.27 8.25 17.74
C GLN A 511 6.49 9.34 18.79
N VAL A 512 7.59 9.26 19.54
CA VAL A 512 7.97 10.27 20.55
C VAL A 512 8.21 11.62 19.87
N ILE A 513 9.00 11.67 18.80
CA ILE A 513 9.27 12.90 18.05
C ILE A 513 7.96 13.52 17.56
N LYS A 514 7.08 12.76 16.90
CA LYS A 514 5.79 13.29 16.44
C LYS A 514 4.95 13.79 17.62
N ASN A 515 4.87 13.05 18.72
CA ASN A 515 4.01 13.44 19.84
C ASN A 515 4.51 14.72 20.53
N LEU A 516 5.81 14.86 20.73
CA LEU A 516 6.38 16.03 21.40
C LEU A 516 6.50 17.21 20.45
N LEU A 517 7.04 17.01 19.24
CA LEU A 517 7.36 18.09 18.30
C LEU A 517 6.15 18.58 17.51
N TRP A 518 5.13 17.75 17.26
CA TRP A 518 3.94 18.19 16.52
C TRP A 518 2.75 18.34 17.45
N ASN A 519 2.31 17.24 18.08
CA ASN A 519 1.03 17.22 18.78
C ASN A 519 0.97 18.20 19.96
N GLY A 520 2.10 18.45 20.65
CA GLY A 520 2.23 19.41 21.76
C GLY A 520 2.16 20.85 21.27
N PRO A 521 3.14 21.33 20.48
CA PRO A 521 3.16 22.66 19.90
C PRO A 521 1.88 23.01 19.14
N HIS A 522 1.29 22.06 18.40
CA HIS A 522 0.03 22.28 17.67
C HIS A 522 -1.13 22.67 18.58
N ALA A 523 -1.22 22.06 19.77
CA ALA A 523 -2.24 22.42 20.76
C ALA A 523 -1.99 23.82 21.33
N ILE A 524 -0.73 24.15 21.64
CA ILE A 524 -0.34 25.48 22.15
C ILE A 524 -0.67 26.58 21.14
N ILE A 525 -0.28 26.38 19.87
CA ILE A 525 -0.57 27.31 18.77
C ILE A 525 -2.09 27.50 18.63
N ALA A 526 -2.86 26.42 18.68
CA ALA A 526 -4.32 26.48 18.57
C ALA A 526 -4.96 27.24 19.74
N TRP A 527 -4.51 27.03 20.98
CA TRP A 527 -5.00 27.80 22.12
C TRP A 527 -4.67 29.28 22.01
N TYR A 528 -3.44 29.60 21.60
CA TYR A 528 -3.04 31.00 21.44
C TYR A 528 -3.86 31.71 20.36
N ALA A 529 -3.94 31.09 19.17
CA ALA A 529 -4.72 31.60 18.05
C ALA A 529 -6.21 31.78 18.44
N SER A 530 -6.79 30.79 19.12
CA SER A 530 -8.18 30.87 19.57
C SER A 530 -8.41 32.00 20.58
N LEU A 531 -7.50 32.18 21.55
CA LEU A 531 -7.60 33.23 22.55
C LEU A 531 -7.43 34.64 21.96
N LEU A 532 -6.71 34.76 20.84
CA LEU A 532 -6.60 35.97 20.04
C LEU A 532 -7.79 36.21 19.10
N GLY A 533 -8.76 35.29 19.06
CA GLY A 533 -9.99 35.42 18.26
C GLY A 533 -9.95 34.78 16.88
N TYR A 534 -8.89 34.03 16.53
CA TYR A 534 -8.81 33.33 15.26
C TYR A 534 -9.56 31.99 15.29
N SER A 535 -10.34 31.71 14.24
CA SER A 535 -11.11 30.47 14.13
C SER A 535 -10.30 29.31 13.57
N TRP A 536 -9.33 29.61 12.70
CA TRP A 536 -8.55 28.62 11.95
C TRP A 536 -7.07 28.76 12.27
N LEU A 537 -6.37 27.62 12.36
CA LEU A 537 -4.96 27.61 12.73
C LEU A 537 -4.10 28.43 11.75
N GLY A 538 -4.33 28.29 10.45
CA GLY A 538 -3.61 29.05 9.43
C GLY A 538 -3.84 30.56 9.50
N GLN A 539 -5.02 31.01 9.97
CA GLN A 539 -5.24 32.43 10.27
C GLN A 539 -4.38 32.89 11.45
N GLY A 540 -4.36 32.09 12.52
CA GLY A 540 -3.55 32.35 13.70
C GLY A 540 -2.06 32.44 13.35
N MET A 541 -1.55 31.55 12.51
CA MET A 541 -0.15 31.58 12.04
C MET A 541 0.21 32.84 11.25
N GLY A 542 -0.77 33.58 10.71
CA GLY A 542 -0.55 34.90 10.12
C GLY A 542 -0.28 36.01 11.15
N ASP A 543 -0.56 35.78 12.43
CA ASP A 543 -0.22 36.70 13.52
C ASP A 543 1.28 36.53 13.89
N PRO A 544 2.08 37.62 13.91
CA PRO A 544 3.49 37.54 14.27
C PRO A 544 3.75 36.92 15.64
N ARG A 545 2.82 37.05 16.58
CA ARG A 545 2.95 36.51 17.94
C ARG A 545 2.84 34.99 17.95
N VAL A 546 1.86 34.47 17.21
CA VAL A 546 1.59 33.03 17.14
C VAL A 546 2.69 32.33 16.32
N SER A 547 3.10 32.90 15.19
CA SER A 547 4.19 32.36 14.37
C SER A 547 5.53 32.37 15.12
N ALA A 548 5.85 33.46 15.86
CA ALA A 548 7.04 33.50 16.69
C ALA A 548 7.02 32.47 17.82
N LEU A 549 5.85 32.24 18.44
CA LEU A 549 5.69 31.17 19.43
C LEU A 549 5.91 29.79 18.81
N ALA A 550 5.33 29.53 17.63
CA ALA A 550 5.51 28.27 16.91
C ALA A 550 6.99 28.01 16.60
N GLU A 551 7.70 29.00 16.05
CA GLU A 551 9.14 28.90 15.74
C GLU A 551 9.97 28.64 17.00
N ARG A 552 9.68 29.35 18.10
CA ARG A 552 10.37 29.13 19.39
C ARG A 552 10.17 27.70 19.90
N LEU A 553 8.91 27.26 20.02
CA LEU A 553 8.57 25.92 20.53
C LEU A 553 9.30 24.83 19.73
N ILE A 554 9.35 24.98 18.41
CA ILE A 554 9.91 23.95 17.52
C ILE A 554 11.43 24.01 17.46
N ARG A 555 12.02 25.19 17.24
CA ARG A 555 13.45 25.32 16.94
C ARG A 555 14.33 25.63 18.14
N GLN A 556 13.76 26.14 19.24
CA GLN A 556 14.52 26.59 20.40
C GLN A 556 14.28 25.71 21.63
N GLU A 557 13.11 25.07 21.74
CA GLU A 557 12.74 24.29 22.92
C GLU A 557 12.64 22.78 22.62
N VAL A 558 11.58 22.32 21.95
CA VAL A 558 11.29 20.89 21.79
C VAL A 558 12.25 20.18 20.84
N GLY A 559 12.58 20.80 19.70
CA GLY A 559 13.51 20.24 18.72
C GLY A 559 14.89 19.99 19.32
N PRO A 560 15.57 21.01 19.88
CA PRO A 560 16.85 20.83 20.55
C PRO A 560 16.80 19.81 21.70
N ALA A 561 15.71 19.76 22.48
CA ALA A 561 15.57 18.79 23.57
C ALA A 561 15.48 17.35 23.07
N LEU A 562 14.80 17.11 21.95
CA LEU A 562 14.76 15.81 21.28
C LEU A 562 16.13 15.40 20.72
N VAL A 563 16.88 16.33 20.12
CA VAL A 563 18.23 16.07 19.60
C VAL A 563 19.21 15.81 20.74
N ALA A 564 19.10 16.50 21.86
CA ALA A 564 19.93 16.26 23.03
C ALA A 564 19.67 14.88 23.66
N GLU A 565 18.41 14.43 23.68
CA GLU A 565 18.04 13.09 24.15
C GLU A 565 18.53 11.98 23.21
N ASN A 566 18.45 12.21 21.91
CA ASN A 566 18.86 11.25 20.91
C ASN A 566 19.54 11.93 19.70
N PRO A 567 20.86 12.14 19.74
CA PRO A 567 21.60 12.85 18.70
C PRO A 567 21.49 12.21 17.31
N GLN A 568 21.28 10.89 17.25
CA GLN A 568 21.14 10.15 15.99
C GLN A 568 19.88 10.56 15.21
N MET A 569 18.88 11.14 15.88
CA MET A 569 17.62 11.56 15.26
C MET A 569 17.63 13.00 14.76
N SER A 570 18.78 13.68 14.73
CA SER A 570 18.88 15.10 14.36
C SER A 570 18.26 15.41 12.99
N GLU A 571 18.51 14.57 11.98
CA GLU A 571 17.96 14.76 10.63
C GLU A 571 16.43 14.57 10.62
N ALA A 572 15.93 13.53 11.30
CA ALA A 572 14.50 13.28 11.44
C ALA A 572 13.81 14.45 12.15
N VAL A 573 14.35 14.93 13.26
CA VAL A 573 13.81 16.09 14.00
C VAL A 573 13.77 17.33 13.11
N ALA A 574 14.83 17.62 12.35
CA ALA A 574 14.86 18.76 11.42
C ALA A 574 13.81 18.65 10.31
N GLY A 575 13.64 17.47 9.72
CA GLY A 575 12.61 17.19 8.73
C GLY A 575 11.20 17.40 9.29
N PHE A 576 10.90 16.79 10.44
CA PHE A 576 9.61 16.94 11.13
C PHE A 576 9.33 18.40 11.50
N ALA A 577 10.33 19.14 11.99
CA ALA A 577 10.19 20.55 12.36
C ALA A 577 9.79 21.42 11.15
N LYS A 578 10.48 21.25 10.01
CA LYS A 578 10.19 21.98 8.79
C LYS A 578 8.77 21.70 8.29
N THR A 579 8.41 20.42 8.12
CA THR A 579 7.09 20.01 7.62
C THR A 579 5.97 20.49 8.54
N PHE A 580 6.17 20.47 9.86
CA PHE A 580 5.17 20.95 10.80
C PHE A 580 4.85 22.44 10.65
N LEU A 581 5.88 23.29 10.58
CA LEU A 581 5.70 24.73 10.48
C LEU A 581 5.04 25.12 9.14
N GLU A 582 5.48 24.51 8.04
CA GLU A 582 4.86 24.70 6.71
C GLU A 582 3.37 24.30 6.72
N ARG A 583 3.05 23.19 7.37
CA ARG A 583 1.67 22.74 7.56
C ARG A 583 0.86 23.74 8.37
N CYS A 584 1.34 24.17 9.54
CA CYS A 584 0.59 25.11 10.37
C CYS A 584 0.27 26.40 9.60
N ASN A 585 1.23 26.92 8.82
CA ASN A 585 1.05 28.10 7.98
C ASN A 585 -0.03 27.96 6.89
N THR A 586 -0.31 26.74 6.44
CA THR A 586 -1.25 26.46 5.34
C THR A 586 -2.60 25.89 5.82
N SER A 587 -2.76 25.67 7.13
CA SER A 587 -3.95 25.08 7.76
C SER A 587 -5.17 26.02 7.87
N PHE A 588 -5.65 26.57 6.75
CA PHE A 588 -6.83 27.46 6.72
C PHE A 588 -8.18 26.76 6.90
N LYS A 589 -8.19 25.43 6.99
CA LYS A 589 -9.39 24.61 7.19
C LYS A 589 -9.31 23.73 8.44
N ASP A 590 -8.32 23.97 9.30
CA ASP A 590 -8.18 23.26 10.57
C ASP A 590 -8.66 24.14 11.75
N PRO A 591 -9.82 23.87 12.36
CA PRO A 591 -10.36 24.73 13.41
C PRO A 591 -9.50 24.70 14.68
N CYS A 592 -9.21 25.86 15.26
CA CYS A 592 -8.51 25.96 16.54
C CYS A 592 -9.22 25.17 17.64
N ALA A 593 -10.56 25.21 17.68
CA ALA A 593 -11.36 24.46 18.65
C ALA A 593 -11.18 22.93 18.53
N ARG A 594 -11.09 22.40 17.30
CA ARG A 594 -10.86 20.97 17.05
C ARG A 594 -9.48 20.55 17.51
N VAL A 595 -8.46 21.36 17.22
CA VAL A 595 -7.08 21.09 17.61
C VAL A 595 -6.90 21.27 19.12
N GLY A 596 -7.57 22.26 19.72
CA GLY A 596 -7.44 22.68 21.12
C GLY A 596 -8.27 21.89 22.14
N ARG A 597 -9.32 21.16 21.73
CA ARG A 597 -10.18 20.34 22.62
C ARG A 597 -9.43 19.38 23.56
N ASP A 598 -10.05 18.96 24.64
CA ASP A 598 -9.48 18.03 25.63
C ASP A 598 -8.14 18.55 26.21
N PRO A 599 -8.12 19.75 26.82
CA PRO A 599 -6.89 20.36 27.34
C PRO A 599 -6.26 19.56 28.48
N LEU A 600 -7.07 19.02 29.40
CA LEU A 600 -6.58 18.28 30.56
C LEU A 600 -5.81 17.03 30.12
N ARG A 601 -6.33 16.25 29.18
CA ARG A 601 -5.63 15.08 28.62
C ARG A 601 -4.26 15.43 28.05
N LYS A 602 -4.14 16.58 27.37
CA LYS A 602 -2.88 17.02 26.72
C LYS A 602 -1.85 17.55 27.71
N LEU A 603 -2.31 17.98 28.88
CA LEU A 603 -1.48 18.48 29.98
C LEU A 603 -1.10 17.40 31.00
N GLN A 604 -1.37 16.12 30.75
CA GLN A 604 -0.85 15.05 31.61
C GLN A 604 0.68 15.06 31.62
N ARG A 605 1.30 14.81 32.79
CA ARG A 605 2.77 14.88 32.98
C ARG A 605 3.57 14.10 31.93
N ASN A 606 3.11 12.89 31.60
CA ASN A 606 3.80 11.99 30.69
C ASN A 606 3.35 12.10 29.21
N GLU A 607 2.56 13.12 28.85
CA GLU A 607 2.01 13.28 27.49
C GLU A 607 2.90 14.16 26.60
N ARG A 608 2.40 15.30 26.10
CA ARG A 608 3.03 16.07 25.01
C ARG A 608 3.66 17.36 25.48
N ILE A 609 3.00 18.10 26.37
CA ILE A 609 3.46 19.44 26.78
C ILE A 609 4.36 19.34 28.01
N LEU A 610 3.83 18.83 29.13
CA LEU A 610 4.61 18.72 30.37
C LEU A 610 5.81 17.77 30.21
N ARG A 611 5.68 16.70 29.44
CA ARG A 611 6.82 15.84 29.08
C ARG A 611 7.90 16.57 28.28
N SER A 612 7.51 17.52 27.42
CA SER A 612 8.48 18.34 26.68
C SER A 612 9.21 19.31 27.61
N ILE A 613 8.52 19.83 28.65
CA ILE A 613 9.16 20.66 29.69
C ILE A 613 10.18 19.83 30.47
N ASP A 614 9.82 18.62 30.90
CA ASP A 614 10.74 17.71 31.58
C ASP A 614 11.97 17.40 30.73
N LEU A 615 11.76 17.14 29.44
CA LEU A 615 12.84 16.84 28.50
C LEU A 615 13.76 18.05 28.31
N ALA A 616 13.21 19.25 28.13
CA ALA A 616 13.98 20.47 28.01
C ALA A 616 14.81 20.72 29.29
N ARG A 617 14.18 20.60 30.46
CA ARG A 617 14.85 20.76 31.76
C ARG A 617 15.95 19.75 32.00
N LYS A 618 15.74 18.48 31.63
CA LYS A 618 16.75 17.40 31.71
C LYS A 618 18.04 17.80 30.98
N HIS A 619 17.92 18.53 29.87
CA HIS A 619 19.03 18.95 29.01
C HIS A 619 19.43 20.43 29.19
N GLY A 620 18.91 21.12 30.20
CA GLY A 620 19.24 22.53 30.47
C GLY A 620 18.76 23.52 29.39
N ILE A 621 17.72 23.15 28.63
CA ILE A 621 17.12 23.98 27.59
C ILE A 621 15.99 24.81 28.21
N ASP A 622 15.91 26.10 27.85
CA ASP A 622 14.83 26.98 28.29
C ASP A 622 13.47 26.45 27.81
N SER A 623 12.49 26.40 28.73
CA SER A 623 11.14 25.92 28.46
C SER A 623 10.07 27.00 28.64
N SER A 624 10.46 28.28 28.59
CA SER A 624 9.55 29.40 28.88
C SER A 624 8.35 29.44 27.92
N GLY A 625 8.51 29.01 26.67
CA GLY A 625 7.42 28.92 25.70
C GLY A 625 6.45 27.79 25.97
N LEU A 626 6.93 26.63 26.39
CA LEU A 626 6.10 25.53 26.84
C LEU A 626 5.33 25.89 28.13
N GLU A 627 5.96 26.63 29.07
CA GLU A 627 5.30 27.15 30.28
C GLU A 627 4.21 28.16 29.93
N PHE A 628 4.50 29.11 29.04
CA PHE A 628 3.50 30.04 28.49
C PHE A 628 2.36 29.31 27.77
N GLY A 629 2.68 28.29 26.97
CA GLY A 629 1.69 27.46 26.29
C GLY A 629 0.78 26.69 27.24
N THR A 630 1.32 26.24 28.37
CA THR A 630 0.53 25.62 29.45
C THR A 630 -0.42 26.65 30.07
N ALA A 631 0.04 27.88 30.34
CA ALA A 631 -0.81 28.95 30.84
C ALA A 631 -1.93 29.34 29.85
N LEU A 632 -1.65 29.35 28.55
CA LEU A 632 -2.67 29.53 27.50
C LEU A 632 -3.71 28.41 27.53
N ALA A 633 -3.31 27.17 27.76
CA ALA A 633 -4.23 26.03 27.88
C ALA A 633 -5.21 26.20 29.06
N LEU A 634 -4.69 26.61 30.23
CA LEU A 634 -5.50 26.91 31.41
C LEU A 634 -6.49 28.03 31.09
N HIS A 635 -6.02 29.13 30.49
CA HIS A 635 -6.87 30.26 30.16
C HIS A 635 -7.94 29.90 29.10
N TYR A 636 -7.58 29.11 28.09
CA TYR A 636 -8.51 28.57 27.10
C TYR A 636 -9.61 27.73 27.74
N ALA A 637 -9.25 26.82 28.66
CA ALA A 637 -10.22 26.00 29.39
C ALA A 637 -11.20 26.86 30.19
N LEU A 638 -10.73 27.92 30.84
CA LEU A 638 -11.59 28.83 31.59
C LEU A 638 -12.54 29.66 30.70
N ARG A 639 -12.14 29.97 29.47
CA ARG A 639 -12.99 30.72 28.51
C ARG A 639 -13.91 29.83 27.67
N SER A 640 -13.68 28.52 27.63
CA SER A 640 -14.48 27.59 26.84
C SER A 640 -15.93 27.58 27.32
N THR A 641 -16.88 27.94 26.46
CA THR A 641 -18.32 27.91 26.76
C THR A 641 -19.02 26.64 26.25
N ASP A 642 -18.25 25.67 25.73
CA ASP A 642 -18.84 24.44 25.18
C ASP A 642 -19.33 23.52 26.32
N ALA A 643 -20.64 23.29 26.36
CA ALA A 643 -21.28 22.41 27.33
C ALA A 643 -20.89 20.92 27.14
N LYS A 644 -20.29 20.56 26.00
CA LYS A 644 -19.81 19.19 25.73
C LYS A 644 -18.35 18.98 26.13
N ASP A 645 -17.62 20.04 26.45
CA ASP A 645 -16.20 19.97 26.84
C ASP A 645 -16.08 19.69 28.35
N GLN A 646 -16.16 18.42 28.72
CA GLN A 646 -16.10 17.96 30.10
C GLN A 646 -14.75 18.28 30.78
N GLU A 647 -13.65 18.27 30.03
CA GLU A 647 -12.32 18.56 30.59
C GLU A 647 -12.19 20.04 30.96
N SER A 648 -12.62 20.95 30.08
CA SER A 648 -12.63 22.38 30.40
C SER A 648 -13.59 22.73 31.54
N GLN A 649 -14.72 22.01 31.67
CA GLN A 649 -15.64 22.16 32.81
C GLN A 649 -14.97 21.78 34.13
N LEU A 650 -14.32 20.61 34.18
CA LEU A 650 -13.58 20.17 35.36
C LEU A 650 -12.49 21.18 35.74
N MET A 651 -11.73 21.66 34.76
CA MET A 651 -10.69 22.66 34.98
C MET A 651 -11.25 23.99 35.53
N ARG A 652 -12.44 24.42 35.07
CA ARG A 652 -13.13 25.59 35.64
C ARG A 652 -13.56 25.36 37.09
N THR A 653 -14.18 24.22 37.39
CA THR A 653 -14.61 23.89 38.75
C THR A 653 -13.42 23.92 39.72
N LEU A 654 -12.29 23.31 39.35
CA LEU A 654 -11.07 23.31 40.18
C LEU A 654 -10.55 24.73 40.45
N TYR A 655 -10.63 25.61 39.45
CA TYR A 655 -10.22 27.00 39.58
C TYR A 655 -11.20 27.82 40.43
N ASP A 656 -12.50 27.67 40.20
CA ASP A 656 -13.55 28.41 40.92
C ASP A 656 -13.59 28.04 42.42
N GLU A 657 -13.27 26.79 42.77
CA GLU A 657 -13.22 26.31 44.16
C GLU A 657 -11.96 26.77 44.91
N SER A 658 -10.82 26.85 44.23
CA SER A 658 -9.52 27.11 44.88
C SER A 658 -9.00 28.54 44.69
N GLY A 659 -9.47 29.25 43.66
CA GLY A 659 -8.89 30.50 43.19
C GLY A 659 -7.46 30.38 42.65
N SER A 660 -6.95 29.16 42.45
CA SER A 660 -5.55 28.90 42.10
C SER A 660 -5.40 27.99 40.89
N VAL A 661 -4.48 28.35 40.00
CA VAL A 661 -4.05 27.48 38.90
C VAL A 661 -3.27 26.26 39.38
N GLU A 662 -2.70 26.31 40.58
CA GLU A 662 -2.02 25.16 41.19
C GLU A 662 -2.96 23.97 41.27
N ALA A 663 -4.20 24.17 41.74
CA ALA A 663 -5.19 23.09 41.86
C ALA A 663 -5.53 22.43 40.51
N MET A 664 -5.46 23.18 39.41
CA MET A 664 -5.65 22.65 38.06
C MET A 664 -4.44 21.82 37.62
N LEU A 665 -3.23 22.30 37.92
CA LEU A 665 -1.96 21.70 37.50
C LEU A 665 -1.61 20.44 38.31
N THR A 666 -1.97 20.41 39.60
CA THR A 666 -1.67 19.32 40.53
C THR A 666 -2.85 18.36 40.72
N TYR A 667 -3.85 18.41 39.84
CA TYR A 667 -5.02 17.53 39.90
C TYR A 667 -4.61 16.05 39.89
N THR A 668 -5.17 15.24 40.80
CA THR A 668 -4.89 13.80 40.94
C THR A 668 -6.17 12.95 40.92
N GLY A 669 -7.03 13.15 39.92
CA GLY A 669 -8.27 12.36 39.76
C GLY A 669 -8.12 11.13 38.87
N SER A 670 -9.22 10.77 38.19
CA SER A 670 -9.27 9.64 37.25
C SER A 670 -9.54 10.13 35.83
N TYR A 671 -8.82 9.57 34.86
CA TYR A 671 -8.99 9.79 33.45
C TYR A 671 -9.17 8.46 32.72
N ASN A 672 -10.35 8.21 32.15
CA ASN A 672 -10.71 6.93 31.51
C ASN A 672 -10.44 5.71 32.41
N GLY A 673 -10.71 5.84 33.71
CA GLY A 673 -10.52 4.76 34.69
C GLY A 673 -9.08 4.53 35.12
N LYS A 674 -8.13 5.41 34.75
CA LYS A 674 -6.74 5.39 35.21
C LYS A 674 -6.43 6.63 36.04
N PRO A 675 -5.49 6.56 37.00
CA PRO A 675 -5.02 7.74 37.73
C PRO A 675 -4.52 8.82 36.76
N TYR A 676 -4.95 10.06 36.97
CA TYR A 676 -4.46 11.23 36.23
C TYR A 676 -3.14 11.71 36.86
N PRO A 677 -2.02 11.74 36.11
CA PRO A 677 -0.74 12.19 36.63
C PRO A 677 -0.58 13.72 36.46
N GLY A 678 -1.04 14.48 37.46
CA GLY A 678 -0.77 15.92 37.58
C GLY A 678 0.67 16.22 38.02
N LEU A 679 0.98 17.51 38.16
CA LEU A 679 2.24 17.98 38.74
C LEU A 679 2.32 17.66 40.24
N ASP A 680 3.53 17.41 40.73
CA ASP A 680 3.78 17.27 42.18
C ASP A 680 3.93 18.68 42.78
N PRO A 681 3.08 19.09 43.73
CA PRO A 681 3.07 20.46 44.25
C PRO A 681 4.39 20.87 44.92
N ILE A 682 5.18 19.90 45.40
CA ILE A 682 6.45 20.16 46.09
C ILE A 682 7.60 20.09 45.10
N LYS A 683 7.70 19.00 44.33
CA LYS A 683 8.82 18.80 43.40
C LYS A 683 8.77 19.72 42.19
N ASP A 684 7.57 20.07 41.75
CA ASP A 684 7.35 20.93 40.58
C ASP A 684 6.98 22.37 40.97
N ALA A 685 7.18 22.78 42.23
CA ALA A 685 6.77 24.11 42.73
C ALA A 685 7.24 25.27 41.84
N SER A 686 8.50 25.25 41.40
CA SER A 686 9.05 26.27 40.49
C SER A 686 8.36 26.29 39.11
N LEU A 687 7.94 25.12 38.59
CA LEU A 687 7.17 25.04 37.35
C LEU A 687 5.77 25.60 37.52
N VAL A 688 5.11 25.23 38.61
CA VAL A 688 3.77 25.73 38.96
C VAL A 688 3.81 27.25 39.09
N GLU A 689 4.83 27.81 39.75
CA GLU A 689 5.03 29.25 39.88
C GLU A 689 5.28 29.93 38.52
N GLY A 690 6.14 29.37 37.67
CA GLY A 690 6.41 29.89 36.33
C GLY A 690 5.16 29.96 35.45
N ILE A 691 4.40 28.86 35.39
CA ILE A 691 3.12 28.78 34.66
C ILE A 691 2.10 29.77 35.27
N GLY A 692 2.01 29.83 36.59
CA GLY A 692 1.11 30.74 37.30
C GLY A 692 1.41 32.21 37.02
N GLY A 693 2.68 32.59 36.97
CA GLY A 693 3.11 33.93 36.61
C GLY A 693 2.68 34.32 35.20
N HIS A 694 2.84 33.43 34.22
CA HIS A 694 2.32 33.64 32.86
C HIS A 694 0.80 33.79 32.84
N PHE A 695 0.09 32.91 33.55
CA PHE A 695 -1.37 32.91 33.60
C PHE A 695 -1.92 34.21 34.20
N GLN A 696 -1.40 34.67 35.34
CA GLN A 696 -1.83 35.92 36.00
C GLN A 696 -1.69 37.14 35.08
N ARG A 697 -0.68 37.15 34.21
CA ARG A 697 -0.51 38.20 33.19
C ARG A 697 -1.46 38.03 32.01
N LEU A 698 -1.80 36.81 31.61
CA LEU A 698 -2.74 36.52 30.51
C LEU A 698 -4.21 36.83 30.86
N VAL A 699 -4.62 36.62 32.11
CA VAL A 699 -6.01 36.88 32.54
C VAL A 699 -6.38 38.37 32.41
N LYS A 700 -5.40 39.27 32.36
CA LYS A 700 -5.60 40.71 32.12
C LYS A 700 -5.70 40.96 30.60
N PRO A 701 -6.85 41.43 30.06
CA PRO A 701 -7.05 41.61 28.62
C PRO A 701 -6.04 42.56 27.96
N ASP A 702 -5.68 43.66 28.65
CA ASP A 702 -4.79 44.71 28.11
C ASP A 702 -3.30 44.47 28.45
N SER A 703 -2.97 43.27 28.92
CA SER A 703 -1.60 42.92 29.30
C SER A 703 -0.67 42.94 28.09
N ALA A 704 0.48 43.62 28.21
CA ALA A 704 1.54 43.54 27.21
C ALA A 704 2.05 42.09 27.00
N HIS A 705 1.84 41.21 27.98
CA HIS A 705 2.19 39.79 27.94
C HIS A 705 1.46 39.03 26.81
N TRP A 706 0.34 39.56 26.28
CA TRP A 706 -0.29 39.05 25.07
C TRP A 706 0.56 39.24 23.80
N GLY A 707 1.65 40.01 23.86
CA GLY A 707 2.63 40.19 22.79
C GLY A 707 3.79 39.19 22.82
N TRP A 708 3.88 38.32 23.83
CA TRP A 708 4.95 37.34 23.98
C TRP A 708 4.84 36.23 22.92
N PRO A 709 5.95 35.72 22.34
CA PRO A 709 7.36 36.04 22.63
C PRO A 709 7.94 37.23 21.85
N VAL A 710 7.13 37.95 21.05
CA VAL A 710 7.63 39.06 20.21
C VAL A 710 7.96 40.30 21.04
N ARG A 711 7.21 40.54 22.12
CA ARG A 711 7.42 41.64 23.07
C ARG A 711 7.51 41.07 24.48
N ASN A 712 8.51 41.51 25.23
CA ASN A 712 8.72 41.15 26.64
C ASN A 712 7.78 41.93 27.56
#